data_AF-A0A7J7ZY94-F1
#
_entry.id   AF-A0A7J7ZY94-F1
#
_cell.length_a   1.000
_cell.length_b   1.000
_cell.length_c   1.000
_cell.angle_alpha   90.00
_cell.angle_beta   90.00
_cell.angle_gamma   90.00
#
_symmetry.space_group_name_H-M   'P 1'
#
loop_
_entity.id
_entity.type
_entity.pdbx_description
1 polymer ?
#
loop_
_entity_poly.entity_id
_entity_poly.type
_entity_poly.pdbx_seq_one_letter_code
_entity_poly.pdbx_strand_id
1 'polypeptide(L)'
;MPDPREWEKMRQSLPKQWLHRPLLEGRLSLNYECFKADFKEQDIKKLPSHLCTSALLSKMILVALKKEIVLENNELEKITAELLYSLQWCEELDNPPAFLTGFCEMLEKMNITYDNLCGLGNTSGLLHLLFNRSMEHGTLWSLIIAKLVLSGSVSPDDVKQHYRRKEGFFPLTEGKMHTIQSLCPFLPEDDKKEFIAQCVPALLAWAEEGLGSTNGGFGHLAILNSCLQTRSIDDGELFHGILNILMCWKKDHEDIFLFSCDLSGVSPEVLGVNVEIVRFLSLFLRCCSSPLAEKEWDFILCSMLAWLETTRENYALRSVPLVQLLACVSCALACELSAFFDSTTRDPAGRLPANLVSEWKEFFSQGIHNLLLPLLVTVTGESRDTSETAFQNAVLKPMCETLTYVPKDQLLSHKLPARLIAGQKTNLPEHLQTLLNTLAPLLLFGARPVQIAVYQMLYKLMPELPQYDQDNLKSYGDEEEEPALSPPAALMSLLHAQEDLLESILGCVPVGQVVAIQPLSQDFCSVLGYLLTWKLILTFFKAASSQLRALYSMYLRKTKSLNKLLYHLFRLMPENPTCTDAAAEPSKEPKTFFTEEVQLSIRETATLPYHIPHLACSVYHMTLKDLPAMVRLWWNSSEKRVFNVVDRFTSKYVSSVLSLQEIASVQTSTQLFNGMTVKARATTREVMATYSIEDIVIELIIQLPSNYPLGSITVESGRRVGVAVQQWRNWMLQLSTYLTHQNGSIMEGLALWKNNVDKRFEGVEDCMICFSVIHGFNYSLPKKACRTCKKKFHSACLYKWFTSSNKSTCPLCRETFF
;
A
#
# COMPACT_ATOMS: atom_id res chain seq x y z
N MET A 1 -14.22 49.33 16.28
CA MET A 1 -14.41 47.87 16.38
C MET A 1 -15.73 47.53 15.74
N PRO A 2 -15.85 46.45 14.96
CA PRO A 2 -17.16 45.94 14.57
C PRO A 2 -17.98 45.56 15.81
N ASP A 3 -19.28 45.79 15.77
CA ASP A 3 -20.18 45.38 16.85
C ASP A 3 -20.43 43.84 16.83
N PRO A 4 -21.03 43.25 17.89
CA PRO A 4 -21.26 41.80 17.93
C PRO A 4 -22.11 41.26 16.77
N ARG A 5 -23.06 42.05 16.24
CA ARG A 5 -23.92 41.65 15.12
C ARG A 5 -23.16 41.70 13.79
N GLU A 6 -22.27 42.67 13.64
CA GLU A 6 -21.38 42.77 12.48
C GLU A 6 -20.40 41.59 12.44
N TRP A 7 -19.80 41.23 13.59
CA TRP A 7 -18.97 40.04 13.70
C TRP A 7 -19.73 38.76 13.34
N GLU A 8 -20.95 38.62 13.84
CA GLU A 8 -21.80 37.48 13.53
C GLU A 8 -22.13 37.39 12.04
N LYS A 9 -22.51 38.51 11.40
CA LYS A 9 -22.72 38.56 9.94
C LYS A 9 -21.46 38.17 9.17
N MET A 10 -20.30 38.65 9.59
CA MET A 10 -19.03 38.30 8.94
C MET A 10 -18.72 36.81 9.07
N ARG A 11 -18.94 36.19 10.23
CA ARG A 11 -18.80 34.73 10.41
C ARG A 11 -19.78 33.94 9.55
N GLN A 12 -21.05 34.33 9.54
CA GLN A 12 -22.08 33.66 8.72
C GLN A 12 -21.82 33.77 7.21
N SER A 13 -21.04 34.76 6.78
CA SER A 13 -20.62 34.90 5.39
C SER A 13 -19.46 33.99 4.99
N LEU A 14 -18.80 33.32 5.95
CA LEU A 14 -17.71 32.41 5.65
C LEU A 14 -18.24 31.16 4.92
N PRO A 15 -17.56 30.73 3.84
CA PRO A 15 -17.85 29.46 3.19
C PRO A 15 -17.82 28.32 4.20
N LYS A 16 -18.82 27.43 4.17
CA LYS A 16 -18.98 26.32 5.12
C LYS A 16 -18.17 25.06 4.78
N GLN A 17 -17.33 25.11 3.75
CA GLN A 17 -16.50 23.96 3.30
C GLN A 17 -15.57 23.42 4.39
N TRP A 18 -15.17 24.28 5.34
CA TRP A 18 -14.38 23.89 6.50
C TRP A 18 -15.04 22.79 7.35
N LEU A 19 -16.36 22.60 7.28
CA LEU A 19 -17.06 21.54 8.02
C LEU A 19 -16.73 20.14 7.52
N HIS A 20 -16.30 19.99 6.28
CA HIS A 20 -16.08 18.68 5.65
C HIS A 20 -15.11 17.81 6.44
N ARG A 21 -13.94 18.36 6.77
CA ARG A 21 -12.89 17.63 7.47
C ARG A 21 -13.26 17.24 8.92
N PRO A 22 -13.72 18.14 9.80
CA PRO A 22 -14.19 17.78 11.14
C PRO A 22 -15.32 16.75 11.15
N LEU A 23 -16.24 16.82 10.17
CA LEU A 23 -17.30 15.84 10.03
C LEU A 23 -16.73 14.47 9.64
N LEU A 24 -15.88 14.38 8.62
CA LEU A 24 -15.29 13.10 8.19
C LEU A 24 -14.41 12.45 9.27
N GLU A 25 -13.68 13.27 10.04
CA GLU A 25 -12.84 12.81 11.15
C GLU A 25 -13.65 12.47 12.42
N GLY A 26 -14.95 12.79 12.47
CA GLY A 26 -15.80 12.56 13.63
C GLY A 26 -15.45 13.44 14.83
N ARG A 27 -14.83 14.62 14.59
CA ARG A 27 -14.59 15.65 15.61
C ARG A 27 -15.85 16.45 15.93
N LEU A 28 -16.75 16.56 14.96
CA LEU A 28 -18.07 17.18 15.10
C LEU A 28 -19.14 16.27 14.51
N SER A 29 -20.37 16.44 14.98
CA SER A 29 -21.55 15.71 14.50
C SER A 29 -22.67 16.69 14.14
N LEU A 30 -23.34 16.45 13.01
CA LEU A 30 -24.48 17.26 12.56
C LEU A 30 -25.63 16.37 12.10
N ASN A 31 -26.85 16.88 12.27
CA ASN A 31 -28.10 16.21 11.93
C ASN A 31 -29.05 17.11 11.13
N TYR A 32 -28.52 18.16 10.49
CA TYR A 32 -29.26 19.09 9.64
C TYR A 32 -28.45 19.47 8.40
N GLU A 33 -29.15 19.86 7.32
CA GLU A 33 -28.49 20.31 6.10
C GLU A 33 -27.85 21.69 6.27
N CYS A 34 -26.52 21.70 6.33
CA CYS A 34 -25.75 22.95 6.34
C CYS A 34 -25.58 23.58 4.95
N PHE A 35 -25.85 22.83 3.89
CA PHE A 35 -25.47 23.12 2.51
C PHE A 35 -26.69 23.07 1.59
N LYS A 36 -26.79 23.97 0.61
CA LYS A 36 -27.71 23.77 -0.53
C LYS A 36 -26.99 22.91 -1.56
N ALA A 37 -27.69 21.93 -2.15
CA ALA A 37 -27.15 21.00 -3.15
C ALA A 37 -26.44 21.68 -4.35
N ASP A 38 -26.71 22.96 -4.62
CA ASP A 38 -26.14 23.75 -5.71
C ASP A 38 -24.82 24.48 -5.38
N PHE A 39 -24.26 24.34 -4.18
CA PHE A 39 -22.99 25.00 -3.84
C PHE A 39 -21.82 24.33 -4.58
N LYS A 40 -21.46 24.88 -5.74
CA LYS A 40 -20.22 24.53 -6.44
C LYS A 40 -19.04 24.81 -5.52
N GLU A 41 -18.11 23.87 -5.39
CA GLU A 41 -16.87 23.95 -4.58
C GLU A 41 -15.89 25.09 -4.97
N GLN A 42 -16.33 26.10 -5.74
CA GLN A 42 -15.47 27.09 -6.43
C GLN A 42 -15.71 28.57 -6.05
N ASP A 43 -16.42 28.90 -4.97
CA ASP A 43 -16.85 30.29 -4.72
C ASP A 43 -15.96 31.15 -3.80
N ILE A 44 -14.83 30.64 -3.28
CA ILE A 44 -13.86 31.51 -2.59
C ILE A 44 -13.00 32.25 -3.63
N LYS A 45 -13.57 33.28 -4.24
CA LYS A 45 -12.88 34.11 -5.26
C LYS A 45 -12.17 35.32 -4.66
N LYS A 46 -12.44 35.63 -3.40
CA LYS A 46 -11.91 36.78 -2.67
C LYS A 46 -11.66 36.41 -1.23
N LEU A 47 -10.73 37.12 -0.60
CA LEU A 47 -10.52 37.03 0.84
C LEU A 47 -11.79 37.45 1.59
N PRO A 48 -12.31 36.61 2.51
CA PRO A 48 -13.47 36.96 3.32
C PRO A 48 -13.23 38.22 4.17
N SER A 49 -14.28 39.03 4.35
CA SER A 49 -14.23 40.25 5.16
C SER A 49 -13.85 39.96 6.61
N HIS A 50 -14.29 38.82 7.16
CA HIS A 50 -13.93 38.37 8.51
C HIS A 50 -12.41 38.27 8.66
N LEU A 51 -11.73 37.54 7.76
CA LEU A 51 -10.27 37.34 7.76
C LEU A 51 -9.52 38.67 7.63
N CYS A 52 -9.94 39.55 6.72
CA CYS A 52 -9.31 40.86 6.54
C CYS A 52 -9.45 41.73 7.80
N THR A 53 -10.64 41.75 8.40
CA THR A 53 -10.96 42.60 9.54
C THR A 53 -10.24 42.12 10.79
N SER A 54 -10.28 40.81 11.08
CA SER A 54 -9.59 40.21 12.23
C SER A 54 -8.07 40.38 12.12
N ALA A 55 -7.48 40.18 10.94
CA ALA A 55 -6.05 40.35 10.72
C ALA A 55 -5.60 41.81 10.88
N LEU A 56 -6.34 42.77 10.31
CA LEU A 56 -6.02 44.21 10.43
C LEU A 56 -6.05 44.65 11.89
N LEU A 57 -7.12 44.31 12.62
CA LEU A 57 -7.29 44.69 14.02
C LEU A 57 -6.22 44.06 14.91
N SER A 58 -5.87 42.80 14.65
CA SER A 58 -4.82 42.10 15.39
C SER A 58 -3.45 42.71 15.12
N LYS A 59 -3.18 43.14 13.88
CA LYS A 59 -1.95 43.89 13.57
C LYS A 59 -1.91 45.23 14.29
N MET A 60 -3.03 45.94 14.35
CA MET A 60 -3.14 47.20 15.08
C MET A 60 -2.88 47.00 16.58
N ILE A 61 -3.43 45.95 17.19
CA ILE A 61 -3.13 45.57 18.57
C ILE A 61 -1.64 45.30 18.76
N LEU A 62 -1.04 44.47 17.91
CA LEU A 62 0.38 44.12 18.04
C LEU A 62 1.27 45.38 17.96
N VAL A 63 0.88 46.36 17.14
CA VAL A 63 1.57 47.66 17.07
C VAL A 63 1.29 48.52 18.30
N ALA A 64 0.06 48.54 18.81
CA ALA A 64 -0.32 49.29 19.99
C ALA A 64 0.40 48.79 21.25
N LEU A 65 0.48 47.46 21.43
CA LEU A 65 1.20 46.82 22.52
C LEU A 65 2.71 47.07 22.43
N LYS A 66 3.29 47.03 21.23
CA LYS A 66 4.70 47.44 21.02
C LYS A 66 4.98 48.90 21.37
N LYS A 67 3.96 49.75 21.33
CA LYS A 67 4.04 51.17 21.67
C LYS A 67 3.56 51.46 23.11
N GLU A 68 3.36 50.43 23.93
CA GLU A 68 2.90 50.53 25.33
C GLU A 68 1.57 51.31 25.48
N ILE A 69 0.70 51.25 24.46
CA ILE A 69 -0.63 51.84 24.52
C ILE A 69 -1.54 50.93 25.35
N VAL A 70 -2.14 51.49 26.40
CA VAL A 70 -3.12 50.77 27.23
C VAL A 70 -4.42 50.56 26.45
N LEU A 71 -4.76 49.30 26.20
CA LEU A 71 -6.04 48.89 25.62
C LEU A 71 -6.91 48.29 26.73
N GLU A 72 -8.24 48.42 26.61
CA GLU A 72 -9.16 47.72 27.51
C GLU A 72 -9.04 46.20 27.31
N ASN A 73 -8.76 45.45 28.39
CA ASN A 73 -8.53 43.99 28.33
C ASN A 73 -9.67 43.22 27.63
N ASN A 74 -10.92 43.64 27.81
CA ASN A 74 -12.08 42.99 27.20
C ASN A 74 -12.09 43.09 25.66
N GLU A 75 -11.62 44.22 25.10
CA GLU A 75 -11.55 44.41 23.65
C GLU A 75 -10.40 43.62 23.02
N LEU A 76 -9.28 43.50 23.74
CA LEU A 76 -8.14 42.68 23.34
C LEU A 76 -8.52 41.20 23.24
N GLU A 77 -9.21 40.67 24.24
CA GLU A 77 -9.68 39.27 24.27
C GLU A 77 -10.65 38.97 23.12
N LYS A 78 -11.62 39.87 22.86
CA LYS A 78 -12.57 39.72 21.75
C LYS A 78 -11.88 39.68 20.39
N ILE A 79 -10.93 40.58 20.11
CA ILE A 79 -10.23 40.59 18.83
C ILE A 79 -9.39 39.33 18.67
N THR A 80 -8.70 38.92 19.74
CA THR A 80 -7.89 37.71 19.74
C THR A 80 -8.76 36.49 19.42
N ALA A 81 -9.94 36.38 20.04
CA ALA A 81 -10.90 35.31 19.77
C ALA A 81 -11.36 35.29 18.30
N GLU A 82 -11.69 36.44 17.70
CA GLU A 82 -12.08 36.51 16.28
C GLU A 82 -10.94 36.10 15.33
N LEU A 83 -9.70 36.42 15.68
CA LEU A 83 -8.57 36.03 14.84
C LEU A 83 -8.26 34.53 14.97
N LEU A 84 -8.34 33.96 16.18
CA LEU A 84 -8.23 32.50 16.37
C LEU A 84 -9.31 31.78 15.56
N TYR A 85 -10.52 32.34 15.49
CA TYR A 85 -11.58 31.83 14.63
C TYR A 85 -11.21 31.86 13.15
N SER A 86 -10.60 32.95 12.66
CA SER A 86 -10.12 33.04 11.29
C SER A 86 -9.01 32.02 10.99
N LEU A 87 -8.06 31.83 11.92
CA LEU A 87 -6.98 30.86 11.77
C LEU A 87 -7.52 29.42 11.76
N GLN A 88 -8.46 29.10 12.66
CA GLN A 88 -9.11 27.79 12.69
C GLN A 88 -9.87 27.54 11.39
N TRP A 89 -10.61 28.53 10.89
CA TRP A 89 -11.31 28.38 9.60
C TRP A 89 -10.34 28.06 8.46
N CYS A 90 -9.17 28.73 8.40
CA CYS A 90 -8.16 28.44 7.38
C CYS A 90 -7.58 27.04 7.49
N GLU A 91 -7.35 26.55 8.71
CA GLU A 91 -6.76 25.24 9.00
C GLU A 91 -7.71 24.08 8.62
N GLU A 92 -9.01 24.29 8.74
CA GLU A 92 -10.04 23.29 8.46
C GLU A 92 -10.45 23.19 6.97
N LEU A 93 -9.93 24.06 6.11
CA LEU A 93 -10.20 23.97 4.67
C LEU A 93 -9.31 22.92 4.00
N ASP A 94 -9.96 22.01 3.28
CA ASP A 94 -9.27 21.10 2.36
C ASP A 94 -8.86 21.88 1.09
N ASN A 95 -7.56 21.85 0.75
CA ASN A 95 -6.97 22.53 -0.42
C ASN A 95 -7.34 24.02 -0.56
N PRO A 96 -6.89 24.90 0.35
CA PRO A 96 -7.16 26.33 0.22
C PRO A 96 -6.59 26.89 -1.09
N PRO A 97 -7.32 27.78 -1.79
CA PRO A 97 -6.81 28.53 -2.93
C PRO A 97 -5.46 29.18 -2.64
N ALA A 98 -4.58 29.27 -3.64
CA ALA A 98 -3.22 29.80 -3.49
C ALA A 98 -3.16 31.19 -2.82
N PHE A 99 -4.16 32.06 -3.05
CA PHE A 99 -4.21 33.36 -2.40
C PHE A 99 -4.50 33.28 -0.88
N LEU A 100 -5.25 32.28 -0.42
CA LEU A 100 -5.46 32.03 1.01
C LEU A 100 -4.19 31.46 1.65
N THR A 101 -3.50 30.56 0.96
CA THR A 101 -2.19 30.08 1.42
C THR A 101 -1.20 31.24 1.57
N GLY A 102 -1.11 32.12 0.56
CA GLY A 102 -0.29 33.33 0.62
C GLY A 102 -0.73 34.32 1.72
N PHE A 103 -2.03 34.36 2.05
CA PHE A 103 -2.52 35.15 3.19
C PHE A 103 -2.08 34.54 4.52
N CYS A 104 -2.17 33.23 4.72
CA CYS A 104 -1.67 32.56 5.92
C CYS A 104 -0.16 32.79 6.10
N GLU A 105 0.64 32.65 5.03
CA GLU A 105 2.08 32.96 5.06
C GLU A 105 2.35 34.43 5.42
N MET A 106 1.50 35.36 4.96
CA MET A 106 1.58 36.77 5.34
C MET A 106 1.30 36.96 6.83
N LEU A 107 0.28 36.28 7.39
CA LEU A 107 -0.01 36.33 8.83
C LEU A 107 1.18 35.83 9.65
N GLU A 108 1.78 34.71 9.26
CA GLU A 108 2.98 34.17 9.90
C GLU A 108 4.14 35.18 9.87
N LYS A 109 4.43 35.78 8.70
CA LYS A 109 5.45 36.85 8.57
C LYS A 109 5.14 38.08 9.42
N MET A 110 3.87 38.32 9.73
CA MET A 110 3.45 39.42 10.62
C MET A 110 3.51 39.06 12.11
N ASN A 111 3.99 37.85 12.47
CA ASN A 111 3.97 37.25 13.80
C ASN A 111 2.55 37.03 14.35
N ILE A 112 1.58 36.84 13.47
CA ILE A 112 0.18 36.58 13.81
C ILE A 112 -0.02 35.05 13.78
N THR A 113 0.30 34.39 14.90
CA THR A 113 0.23 32.92 15.06
C THR A 113 -0.53 32.57 16.34
N TYR A 114 -1.04 31.34 16.45
CA TYR A 114 -1.73 30.85 17.65
C TYR A 114 -0.93 31.12 18.94
N ASP A 115 0.34 30.74 18.96
CA ASP A 115 1.20 30.86 20.14
C ASP A 115 1.39 32.32 20.57
N ASN A 116 1.66 33.20 19.60
CA ASN A 116 1.86 34.62 19.89
C ASN A 116 0.57 35.26 20.42
N LEU A 117 -0.58 34.94 19.82
CA LEU A 117 -1.88 35.49 20.21
C LEU A 117 -2.30 35.07 21.60
N CYS A 118 -2.04 33.81 21.98
CA CYS A 118 -2.31 33.33 23.34
C CYS A 118 -1.47 34.06 24.38
N GLY A 119 -0.27 34.51 24.01
CA GLY A 119 0.59 35.33 24.86
C GLY A 119 0.19 36.81 24.96
N LEU A 120 -0.75 37.31 24.15
CA LEU A 120 -1.15 38.73 24.17
C LEU A 120 -2.23 39.05 25.21
N GLY A 121 -3.11 38.10 25.53
CA GLY A 121 -4.25 38.32 26.43
C GLY A 121 -3.99 37.84 27.87
N ASN A 122 -4.88 38.21 28.80
CA ASN A 122 -5.02 37.45 30.04
C ASN A 122 -5.54 36.05 29.66
N THR A 123 -4.69 35.04 29.77
CA THR A 123 -4.99 33.65 29.39
C THR A 123 -6.29 33.14 30.01
N SER A 124 -6.61 33.55 31.25
CA SER A 124 -7.85 33.17 31.92
C SER A 124 -9.10 33.85 31.34
N GLY A 125 -9.03 35.14 30.98
CA GLY A 125 -10.16 35.89 30.42
C GLY A 125 -10.49 35.47 28.99
N LEU A 126 -9.46 35.30 28.15
CA LEU A 126 -9.61 34.79 26.79
C LEU A 126 -10.17 33.37 26.78
N LEU A 127 -9.65 32.47 27.62
CA LEU A 127 -10.15 31.10 27.72
C LEU A 127 -11.61 31.06 28.15
N HIS A 128 -11.99 31.86 29.14
CA HIS A 128 -13.39 31.97 29.58
C HIS A 128 -14.31 32.46 28.44
N LEU A 129 -13.88 33.47 27.67
CA LEU A 129 -14.63 33.97 26.52
C LEU A 129 -14.80 32.90 25.44
N LEU A 130 -13.72 32.19 25.08
CA LEU A 130 -13.75 31.13 24.08
C LEU A 130 -14.63 29.96 24.54
N PHE A 131 -14.54 29.57 25.81
CA PHE A 131 -15.36 28.52 26.40
C PHE A 131 -16.85 28.87 26.33
N ASN A 132 -17.24 30.09 26.71
CA ASN A 132 -18.63 30.53 26.61
C ASN A 132 -19.13 30.54 25.16
N ARG A 133 -18.34 31.06 24.22
CA ARG A 133 -18.69 31.02 22.79
C ARG A 133 -18.81 29.59 22.24
N SER A 134 -17.97 28.69 22.70
CA SER A 134 -18.06 27.27 22.37
C SER A 134 -19.36 26.65 22.90
N MET A 135 -19.71 26.91 24.16
CA MET A 135 -20.96 26.41 24.77
C MET A 135 -22.22 26.95 24.07
N GLU A 136 -22.19 28.21 23.64
CA GLU A 136 -23.31 28.87 22.96
C GLU A 136 -23.44 28.47 21.48
N HIS A 137 -22.31 28.35 20.75
CA HIS A 137 -22.31 28.26 19.28
C HIS A 137 -21.57 27.05 18.70
N GLY A 138 -20.76 26.33 19.48
CA GLY A 138 -20.04 25.13 19.05
C GLY A 138 -19.13 25.38 17.85
N THR A 139 -19.13 24.44 16.90
CA THR A 139 -18.49 24.61 15.57
C THR A 139 -17.01 24.99 15.69
N LEU A 140 -16.53 25.97 14.92
CA LEU A 140 -15.13 26.42 14.98
C LEU A 140 -14.71 26.88 16.38
N TRP A 141 -15.62 27.44 17.20
CA TRP A 141 -15.28 27.83 18.57
C TRP A 141 -14.84 26.64 19.42
N SER A 142 -15.52 25.50 19.25
CA SER A 142 -15.15 24.26 19.97
C SER A 142 -13.80 23.69 19.51
N LEU A 143 -13.51 23.78 18.21
CA LEU A 143 -12.24 23.33 17.63
C LEU A 143 -11.05 24.19 18.09
N ILE A 144 -11.25 25.51 18.26
CA ILE A 144 -10.22 26.40 18.81
C ILE A 144 -9.79 25.94 20.20
N ILE A 145 -10.74 25.59 21.08
CA ILE A 145 -10.39 25.14 22.43
C ILE A 145 -9.55 23.87 22.38
N ALA A 146 -9.94 22.89 21.56
CA ALA A 146 -9.15 21.67 21.34
C ALA A 146 -7.74 22.00 20.82
N LYS A 147 -7.63 22.94 19.88
CA LYS A 147 -6.34 23.38 19.32
C LYS A 147 -5.44 24.02 20.38
N LEU A 148 -5.99 24.84 21.26
CA LEU A 148 -5.24 25.48 22.35
C LEU A 148 -4.69 24.49 23.36
N VAL A 149 -5.43 23.40 23.61
CA VAL A 149 -4.95 22.31 24.46
C VAL A 149 -3.85 21.52 23.75
N LEU A 150 -4.03 21.22 22.45
CA LEU A 150 -3.02 20.51 21.64
C LEU A 150 -1.71 21.29 21.48
N SER A 151 -1.76 22.61 21.35
CA SER A 151 -0.55 23.45 21.24
C SER A 151 0.17 23.63 22.58
N GLY A 152 -0.43 23.18 23.70
CA GLY A 152 0.11 23.40 25.05
C GLY A 152 -0.05 24.84 25.55
N SER A 153 -0.83 25.66 24.86
CA SER A 153 -1.10 27.06 25.26
C SER A 153 -2.01 27.15 26.49
N VAL A 154 -2.84 26.12 26.71
CA VAL A 154 -3.76 25.99 27.84
C VAL A 154 -3.67 24.56 28.37
N SER A 155 -3.63 24.39 29.69
CA SER A 155 -3.65 23.05 30.28
C SER A 155 -5.08 22.47 30.31
N PRO A 156 -5.26 21.14 30.19
CA PRO A 156 -6.58 20.52 30.37
C PRO A 156 -7.25 20.89 31.71
N ASP A 157 -6.45 21.09 32.77
CA ASP A 157 -6.94 21.48 34.09
C ASP A 157 -7.50 22.90 34.12
N ASP A 158 -6.97 23.82 33.31
CA ASP A 158 -7.50 25.18 33.19
C ASP A 158 -8.90 25.15 32.57
N VAL A 159 -9.10 24.35 31.53
CA VAL A 159 -10.42 24.13 30.91
C VAL A 159 -11.39 23.50 31.91
N LYS A 160 -10.90 22.57 32.73
CA LYS A 160 -11.68 21.87 33.77
C LYS A 160 -12.32 22.79 34.81
N GLN A 161 -11.69 23.92 35.11
CA GLN A 161 -12.24 24.90 36.05
C GLN A 161 -13.54 25.55 35.51
N HIS A 162 -13.70 25.60 34.19
CA HIS A 162 -14.85 26.25 33.55
C HIS A 162 -16.11 25.37 33.53
N TYR A 163 -15.99 24.05 33.36
CA TYR A 163 -17.15 23.15 33.32
C TYR A 163 -17.50 22.48 34.66
N ARG A 164 -16.64 22.56 35.69
CA ARG A 164 -16.99 22.09 37.05
C ARG A 164 -18.03 22.97 37.77
N ARG A 165 -18.30 24.18 37.29
CA ARG A 165 -19.28 25.11 37.88
C ARG A 165 -20.67 24.84 37.32
N LYS A 166 -21.54 24.19 38.10
CA LYS A 166 -23.04 24.07 38.15
C LYS A 166 -23.95 24.28 36.91
N GLU A 167 -23.50 24.80 35.77
CA GLU A 167 -24.21 24.83 34.51
C GLU A 167 -23.89 23.54 33.75
N GLY A 168 -24.78 22.55 33.86
CA GLY A 168 -24.61 21.28 33.18
C GLY A 168 -24.48 21.46 31.67
N PHE A 169 -23.62 20.66 31.04
CA PHE A 169 -23.65 20.44 29.60
C PHE A 169 -25.03 19.92 29.13
N PHE A 170 -25.83 19.40 30.05
CA PHE A 170 -27.19 18.92 29.82
C PHE A 170 -28.23 19.94 30.32
N PRO A 171 -29.37 20.15 29.61
CA PRO A 171 -29.72 19.53 28.32
C PRO A 171 -28.76 19.99 27.21
N LEU A 172 -28.52 19.09 26.26
CA LEU A 172 -27.61 19.30 25.15
C LEU A 172 -28.20 20.30 24.16
N THR A 173 -27.38 21.29 23.82
CA THR A 173 -27.54 22.10 22.61
C THR A 173 -26.40 21.76 21.65
N GLU A 174 -26.46 22.22 20.40
CA GLU A 174 -25.38 22.00 19.43
C GLU A 174 -24.03 22.51 19.97
N GLY A 175 -24.02 23.71 20.58
CA GLY A 175 -22.81 24.29 21.15
C GLY A 175 -22.22 23.45 22.28
N LYS A 176 -23.06 23.00 23.22
CA LYS A 176 -22.63 22.13 24.32
C LYS A 176 -22.12 20.78 23.83
N MET A 177 -22.81 20.16 22.87
CA MET A 177 -22.40 18.90 22.25
C MET A 177 -21.03 19.05 21.58
N HIS A 178 -20.86 20.00 20.65
CA HIS A 178 -19.59 20.26 19.98
C HIS A 178 -18.44 20.57 20.95
N THR A 179 -18.73 21.31 22.02
CA THR A 179 -17.76 21.59 23.08
C THR A 179 -17.30 20.30 23.76
N ILE A 180 -18.22 19.41 24.12
CA ILE A 180 -17.87 18.10 24.70
C ILE A 180 -17.05 17.27 23.70
N GLN A 181 -17.51 17.13 22.45
CA GLN A 181 -16.82 16.33 21.42
C GLN A 181 -15.37 16.79 21.21
N SER A 182 -15.16 18.10 21.16
CA SER A 182 -13.82 18.70 20.97
C SER A 182 -12.91 18.52 22.20
N LEU A 183 -13.49 18.49 23.41
CA LEU A 183 -12.73 18.32 24.65
C LEU A 183 -12.44 16.86 25.00
N CYS A 184 -13.31 15.92 24.59
CA CYS A 184 -13.20 14.49 24.90
C CYS A 184 -11.80 13.90 24.77
N PRO A 185 -11.00 14.19 23.72
CA PRO A 185 -9.63 13.70 23.59
C PRO A 185 -8.72 14.02 24.78
N PHE A 186 -8.98 15.12 25.50
CA PHE A 186 -8.15 15.66 26.57
C PHE A 186 -8.72 15.45 27.98
N LEU A 187 -9.94 14.94 28.08
CA LEU A 187 -10.60 14.72 29.37
C LEU A 187 -10.01 13.50 30.12
N PRO A 188 -9.86 13.58 31.45
CA PRO A 188 -9.58 12.41 32.28
C PRO A 188 -10.64 11.32 32.15
N GLU A 189 -10.26 10.06 32.41
CA GLU A 189 -11.17 8.92 32.33
C GLU A 189 -12.42 9.05 33.21
N ASP A 190 -12.27 9.59 34.43
CA ASP A 190 -13.39 9.78 35.34
C ASP A 190 -14.45 10.74 34.78
N ASP A 191 -14.02 11.83 34.16
CA ASP A 191 -14.93 12.81 33.54
C ASP A 191 -15.65 12.17 32.34
N LYS A 192 -14.94 11.36 31.53
CA LYS A 192 -15.57 10.62 30.42
C LYS A 192 -16.60 9.60 30.91
N LYS A 193 -16.31 8.86 31.98
CA LYS A 193 -17.26 7.94 32.61
C LYS A 193 -18.49 8.66 33.13
N GLU A 194 -18.33 9.87 33.68
CA GLU A 194 -19.45 10.71 34.11
C GLU A 194 -20.35 11.12 32.93
N PHE A 195 -19.77 11.53 31.79
CA PHE A 195 -20.55 11.82 30.58
C PHE A 195 -21.32 10.59 30.08
N ILE A 196 -20.65 9.44 30.01
CA ILE A 196 -21.28 8.17 29.63
C ILE A 196 -22.45 7.82 30.56
N ALA A 197 -22.26 7.94 31.88
CA ALA A 197 -23.28 7.65 32.88
C ALA A 197 -24.51 8.58 32.77
N GLN A 198 -24.32 9.80 32.26
CA GLN A 198 -25.43 10.72 31.95
C GLN A 198 -26.12 10.37 30.61
N CYS A 199 -25.37 9.86 29.62
CA CYS A 199 -25.90 9.50 28.31
C CYS A 199 -26.70 8.20 28.30
N VAL A 200 -26.27 7.15 29.01
CA VAL A 200 -26.93 5.83 28.94
C VAL A 200 -28.40 5.86 29.39
N PRO A 201 -28.77 6.47 30.53
CA PRO A 201 -30.18 6.57 30.93
C PRO A 201 -31.02 7.36 29.92
N ALA A 202 -30.42 8.39 29.30
CA ALA A 202 -31.09 9.15 28.26
C ALA A 202 -31.39 8.25 27.05
N LEU A 203 -30.43 7.45 26.57
CA LEU A 203 -30.68 6.54 25.43
C LEU A 203 -31.75 5.47 25.71
N LEU A 204 -31.86 5.01 26.95
CA LEU A 204 -32.88 4.02 27.35
C LEU A 204 -34.31 4.58 27.39
N ALA A 205 -34.47 5.88 27.64
CA ALA A 205 -35.75 6.47 28.02
C ALA A 205 -36.58 7.02 26.84
N TRP A 206 -36.08 6.97 25.60
CA TRP A 206 -36.61 7.79 24.50
C TRP A 206 -37.54 7.02 23.55
N ALA A 207 -38.59 7.72 23.09
CA ALA A 207 -39.52 7.29 22.05
C ALA A 207 -39.14 7.90 20.69
N GLU A 208 -39.72 7.37 19.61
CA GLU A 208 -39.46 7.69 18.19
C GLU A 208 -39.22 9.19 17.89
N GLU A 209 -40.10 10.07 18.38
CA GLU A 209 -40.10 11.51 18.08
C GLU A 209 -38.83 12.25 18.54
N GLY A 210 -38.09 11.70 19.49
CA GLY A 210 -36.91 12.34 20.05
C GLY A 210 -35.57 11.87 19.47
N LEU A 211 -35.55 10.75 18.73
CA LEU A 211 -34.30 10.09 18.36
C LEU A 211 -33.35 10.99 17.57
N GLY A 212 -33.91 11.78 16.66
CA GLY A 212 -33.20 12.72 15.81
C GLY A 212 -32.74 14.02 16.48
N SER A 213 -33.20 14.35 17.70
CA SER A 213 -32.93 15.66 18.31
C SER A 213 -31.52 15.77 18.92
N THR A 214 -30.97 16.98 19.02
CA THR A 214 -29.65 17.23 19.64
C THR A 214 -29.61 16.87 21.12
N ASN A 215 -30.71 17.07 21.84
CA ASN A 215 -30.83 16.60 23.22
C ASN A 215 -31.28 15.14 23.31
N GLY A 216 -31.32 14.41 22.19
CA GLY A 216 -31.84 13.06 22.09
C GLY A 216 -30.85 12.01 21.69
N GLY A 217 -31.36 10.97 21.02
CA GLY A 217 -30.58 9.81 20.61
C GLY A 217 -29.31 10.21 19.86
N PHE A 218 -29.46 11.11 18.88
CA PHE A 218 -28.35 11.65 18.09
C PHE A 218 -27.24 12.27 18.96
N GLY A 219 -27.55 13.29 19.78
CA GLY A 219 -26.51 14.02 20.50
C GLY A 219 -25.87 13.21 21.62
N HIS A 220 -26.64 12.34 22.28
CA HIS A 220 -26.08 11.44 23.30
C HIS A 220 -25.18 10.36 22.67
N LEU A 221 -25.54 9.80 21.51
CA LEU A 221 -24.66 8.90 20.76
C LEU A 221 -23.37 9.60 20.27
N ALA A 222 -23.47 10.84 19.81
CA ALA A 222 -22.31 11.62 19.37
C ALA A 222 -21.29 11.85 20.51
N ILE A 223 -21.78 12.13 21.73
CA ILE A 223 -20.92 12.25 22.93
C ILE A 223 -20.30 10.92 23.31
N LEU A 224 -21.08 9.84 23.31
CA LEU A 224 -20.57 8.49 23.57
C LEU A 224 -19.44 8.15 22.60
N ASN A 225 -19.69 8.30 21.30
CA ASN A 225 -18.68 8.04 20.26
C ASN A 225 -17.39 8.83 20.50
N SER A 226 -17.51 10.10 20.89
CA SER A 226 -16.36 10.96 21.18
C SER A 226 -15.57 10.50 22.42
N CYS A 227 -16.26 9.98 23.45
CA CYS A 227 -15.60 9.38 24.60
C CYS A 227 -14.82 8.11 24.23
N LEU A 228 -15.41 7.26 23.37
CA LEU A 228 -14.85 5.97 22.96
C LEU A 228 -13.65 6.08 22.02
N GLN A 229 -13.55 7.13 21.21
CA GLN A 229 -12.44 7.33 20.28
C GLN A 229 -11.05 7.26 20.94
N THR A 230 -10.93 7.63 22.21
CA THR A 230 -9.66 7.68 22.94
C THR A 230 -9.15 6.32 23.45
N ARG A 231 -9.91 5.24 23.30
CA ARG A 231 -9.61 3.88 23.80
C ARG A 231 -9.23 3.81 25.29
N SER A 232 -9.58 4.82 26.08
CA SER A 232 -9.27 4.89 27.51
C SER A 232 -10.32 4.22 28.40
N ILE A 233 -11.34 3.60 27.81
CA ILE A 233 -12.45 2.98 28.54
C ILE A 233 -12.59 1.55 28.01
N ASP A 234 -12.33 0.58 28.88
CA ASP A 234 -12.51 -0.85 28.62
C ASP A 234 -13.60 -1.37 29.57
N ASP A 235 -14.85 -1.03 29.26
CA ASP A 235 -16.03 -1.50 29.97
C ASP A 235 -16.91 -2.30 29.01
N GLY A 236 -16.63 -3.60 28.93
CA GLY A 236 -17.35 -4.50 28.04
C GLY A 236 -18.84 -4.58 28.35
N GLU A 237 -19.26 -4.49 29.61
CA GLU A 237 -20.68 -4.56 29.99
C GLU A 237 -21.44 -3.33 29.50
N LEU A 238 -20.86 -2.14 29.66
CA LEU A 238 -21.40 -0.90 29.11
C LEU A 238 -21.60 -0.99 27.60
N PHE A 239 -20.59 -1.49 26.87
CA PHE A 239 -20.63 -1.60 25.41
C PHE A 239 -21.73 -2.54 24.93
N HIS A 240 -21.87 -3.70 25.57
CA HIS A 240 -22.95 -4.64 25.29
C HIS A 240 -24.31 -4.04 25.67
N GLY A 241 -24.38 -3.28 26.77
CA GLY A 241 -25.58 -2.54 27.16
C GLY A 241 -26.06 -1.59 26.07
N ILE A 242 -25.17 -0.74 25.54
CA ILE A 242 -25.50 0.21 24.46
C ILE A 242 -25.88 -0.53 23.18
N LEU A 243 -25.18 -1.61 22.82
CA LEU A 243 -25.53 -2.42 21.65
C LEU A 243 -26.95 -3.02 21.78
N ASN A 244 -27.32 -3.52 22.96
CA ASN A 244 -28.68 -4.02 23.21
C ASN A 244 -29.72 -2.90 23.09
N ILE A 245 -29.42 -1.65 23.49
CA ILE A 245 -30.31 -0.49 23.27
C ILE A 245 -30.55 -0.29 21.77
N LEU A 246 -29.50 -0.32 20.95
CA LEU A 246 -29.62 -0.15 19.49
C LEU A 246 -30.41 -1.30 18.85
N MET A 247 -30.24 -2.53 19.35
CA MET A 247 -31.04 -3.68 18.92
C MET A 247 -32.53 -3.51 19.28
N CYS A 248 -32.83 -2.96 20.46
CA CYS A 248 -34.21 -2.60 20.84
C CYS A 248 -34.77 -1.51 19.94
N TRP A 249 -34.00 -0.45 19.65
CA TRP A 249 -34.42 0.59 18.71
C TRP A 249 -34.74 0.02 17.33
N LYS A 250 -33.92 -0.91 16.82
CA LYS A 250 -34.22 -1.58 15.54
C LYS A 250 -35.54 -2.35 15.57
N LYS A 251 -35.85 -2.99 16.70
CA LYS A 251 -37.07 -3.78 16.87
C LYS A 251 -38.32 -2.88 16.99
N ASP A 252 -38.20 -1.78 17.73
CA ASP A 252 -39.34 -0.94 18.09
C ASP A 252 -39.58 0.19 17.07
N HIS A 253 -38.55 0.61 16.33
CA HIS A 253 -38.56 1.71 15.37
C HIS A 253 -37.75 1.37 14.10
N GLU A 254 -38.16 0.31 13.38
CA GLU A 254 -37.47 -0.17 12.18
C GLU A 254 -37.31 0.92 11.10
N ASP A 255 -38.31 1.78 10.93
CA ASP A 255 -38.36 2.84 9.90
C ASP A 255 -37.23 3.89 10.04
N ILE A 256 -36.62 4.00 11.23
CA ILE A 256 -35.51 4.94 11.44
C ILE A 256 -34.19 4.36 10.90
N PHE A 257 -34.07 3.04 10.83
CA PHE A 257 -32.88 2.40 10.32
C PHE A 257 -32.93 2.41 8.79
N LEU A 258 -32.00 3.15 8.18
CA LEU A 258 -31.94 3.38 6.73
C LEU A 258 -31.39 2.15 5.98
N PHE A 259 -32.03 1.00 6.19
CA PHE A 259 -31.68 -0.29 5.61
C PHE A 259 -32.30 -0.44 4.22
N SER A 260 -31.45 -0.63 3.21
CA SER A 260 -31.81 -0.91 1.81
C SER A 260 -32.94 -0.01 1.28
N CYS A 261 -32.79 1.31 1.44
CA CYS A 261 -33.85 2.29 1.16
C CYS A 261 -33.39 3.48 0.30
N ASP A 262 -34.34 4.19 -0.33
CA ASP A 262 -34.08 5.46 -1.02
C ASP A 262 -33.96 6.62 -0.01
N LEU A 263 -32.94 7.47 -0.20
CA LEU A 263 -32.61 8.61 0.67
C LEU A 263 -33.18 9.94 0.16
N SER A 264 -33.83 9.97 -1.01
CA SER A 264 -34.29 11.21 -1.65
C SER A 264 -35.28 12.05 -0.81
N GLY A 265 -36.03 11.41 0.10
CA GLY A 265 -37.02 12.06 0.96
C GLY A 265 -36.74 11.93 2.47
N VAL A 266 -35.56 11.44 2.86
CA VAL A 266 -35.21 11.18 4.26
C VAL A 266 -34.79 12.47 4.95
N SER A 267 -35.24 12.67 6.20
CA SER A 267 -34.87 13.87 6.95
C SER A 267 -33.39 13.84 7.39
N PRO A 268 -32.73 15.00 7.44
CA PRO A 268 -31.34 15.11 7.91
C PRO A 268 -31.12 14.57 9.32
N GLU A 269 -32.14 14.62 10.18
CA GLU A 269 -32.09 14.15 11.55
C GLU A 269 -31.93 12.63 11.61
N VAL A 270 -32.68 11.91 10.77
CA VAL A 270 -32.59 10.44 10.65
C VAL A 270 -31.24 10.02 10.07
N LEU A 271 -30.72 10.76 9.08
CA LEU A 271 -29.37 10.55 8.54
C LEU A 271 -28.30 10.72 9.64
N GLY A 272 -28.39 11.79 10.42
CA GLY A 272 -27.46 12.07 11.52
C GLY A 272 -27.43 10.95 12.56
N VAL A 273 -28.60 10.43 12.96
CA VAL A 273 -28.69 9.29 13.88
C VAL A 273 -28.00 8.06 13.31
N ASN A 274 -28.29 7.69 12.06
CA ASN A 274 -27.68 6.52 11.44
C ASN A 274 -26.15 6.66 11.32
N VAL A 275 -25.64 7.85 11.03
CA VAL A 275 -24.19 8.11 11.03
C VAL A 275 -23.58 7.81 12.39
N GLU A 276 -24.19 8.27 13.48
CA GLU A 276 -23.68 8.02 14.84
C GLU A 276 -23.83 6.57 15.29
N ILE A 277 -24.89 5.88 14.86
CA ILE A 277 -25.05 4.43 15.09
C ILE A 277 -23.91 3.66 14.40
N VAL A 278 -23.64 3.93 13.12
CA VAL A 278 -22.58 3.22 12.36
C VAL A 278 -21.20 3.51 12.94
N ARG A 279 -20.94 4.75 13.37
CA ARG A 279 -19.71 5.14 14.10
C ARG A 279 -19.56 4.36 15.40
N PHE A 280 -20.64 4.26 16.17
CA PHE A 280 -20.65 3.49 17.41
C PHE A 280 -20.25 2.04 17.14
N LEU A 281 -20.87 1.38 16.15
CA LEU A 281 -20.54 -0.01 15.81
C LEU A 281 -19.07 -0.18 15.38
N SER A 282 -18.53 0.77 14.62
CA SER A 282 -17.12 0.75 14.22
C SER A 282 -16.18 0.92 15.42
N LEU A 283 -16.51 1.81 16.37
CA LEU A 283 -15.75 2.02 17.59
C LEU A 283 -15.87 0.84 18.56
N PHE A 284 -17.08 0.27 18.67
CA PHE A 284 -17.37 -0.92 19.46
C PHE A 284 -16.47 -2.08 19.04
N LEU A 285 -16.36 -2.38 17.75
CA LEU A 285 -15.48 -3.44 17.24
C LEU A 285 -13.99 -3.22 17.57
N ARG A 286 -13.55 -1.96 17.67
CA ARG A 286 -12.16 -1.60 17.99
C ARG A 286 -11.85 -1.66 19.48
N CYS A 287 -12.84 -1.42 20.33
CA CYS A 287 -12.66 -1.29 21.78
C CYS A 287 -13.13 -2.53 22.56
N CYS A 288 -14.06 -3.32 22.01
CA CYS A 288 -14.64 -4.45 22.70
C CYS A 288 -13.63 -5.59 22.85
N SER A 289 -13.32 -5.93 24.09
CA SER A 289 -12.41 -7.03 24.47
C SER A 289 -13.17 -8.34 24.76
N SER A 290 -14.47 -8.25 25.08
CA SER A 290 -15.35 -9.38 25.39
C SER A 290 -15.94 -10.05 24.14
N PRO A 291 -16.25 -11.36 24.21
CA PRO A 291 -16.84 -12.08 23.09
C PRO A 291 -18.30 -11.65 22.88
N LEU A 292 -18.66 -11.38 21.63
CA LEU A 292 -20.03 -11.04 21.22
C LEU A 292 -20.90 -12.31 21.13
N ALA A 293 -22.18 -12.16 21.46
CA ALA A 293 -23.19 -13.19 21.23
C ALA A 293 -23.56 -13.30 19.74
N GLU A 294 -24.13 -14.44 19.35
CA GLU A 294 -24.59 -14.69 17.96
C GLU A 294 -25.56 -13.62 17.46
N LYS A 295 -26.58 -13.26 18.26
CA LYS A 295 -27.54 -12.19 17.95
C LYS A 295 -26.89 -10.81 17.72
N GLU A 296 -25.74 -10.55 18.37
CA GLU A 296 -25.01 -9.28 18.27
C GLU A 296 -24.19 -9.25 16.98
N TRP A 297 -23.55 -10.37 16.62
CA TRP A 297 -22.93 -10.55 15.32
C TRP A 297 -23.93 -10.41 14.19
N ASP A 298 -25.08 -11.08 14.27
CA ASP A 298 -26.13 -11.00 13.25
C ASP A 298 -26.59 -9.57 13.03
N PHE A 299 -26.83 -8.84 14.13
CA PHE A 299 -27.22 -7.43 14.06
C PHE A 299 -26.14 -6.59 13.35
N ILE A 300 -24.88 -6.67 13.78
CA ILE A 300 -23.79 -5.87 13.20
C ILE A 300 -23.59 -6.18 11.72
N LEU A 301 -23.52 -7.47 11.37
CA LEU A 301 -23.21 -7.91 10.01
C LEU A 301 -24.35 -7.63 9.04
N CYS A 302 -25.61 -7.88 9.43
CA CYS A 302 -26.77 -7.60 8.60
C CYS A 302 -26.99 -6.09 8.43
N SER A 303 -26.84 -5.31 9.49
CA SER A 303 -26.97 -3.85 9.42
C SER A 303 -25.89 -3.24 8.54
N MET A 304 -24.64 -3.70 8.63
CA MET A 304 -23.56 -3.26 7.75
C MET A 304 -23.91 -3.48 6.27
N LEU A 305 -24.36 -4.68 5.88
CA LEU A 305 -24.74 -4.95 4.50
C LEU A 305 -25.90 -4.05 4.04
N ALA A 306 -26.94 -3.90 4.85
CA ALA A 306 -28.10 -3.09 4.50
C ALA A 306 -27.76 -1.60 4.32
N TRP A 307 -26.86 -1.04 5.14
CA TRP A 307 -26.37 0.33 4.93
C TRP A 307 -25.44 0.46 3.72
N LEU A 308 -24.67 -0.58 3.37
CA LEU A 308 -23.91 -0.61 2.12
C LEU A 308 -24.83 -0.67 0.88
N GLU A 309 -25.93 -1.41 0.96
CA GLU A 309 -26.97 -1.44 -0.08
C GLU A 309 -27.57 -0.05 -0.28
N THR A 310 -28.02 0.59 0.81
CA THR A 310 -28.48 1.99 0.80
C THR A 310 -27.44 2.92 0.18
N THR A 311 -26.17 2.77 0.57
CA THR A 311 -25.07 3.59 0.02
C THR A 311 -24.92 3.42 -1.49
N ARG A 312 -25.02 2.20 -2.00
CA ARG A 312 -24.89 1.89 -3.43
C ARG A 312 -26.06 2.46 -4.23
N GLU A 313 -27.28 2.26 -3.75
CA GLU A 313 -28.51 2.66 -4.46
C GLU A 313 -28.64 4.19 -4.54
N ASN A 314 -28.11 4.91 -3.56
CA ASN A 314 -28.22 6.36 -3.43
C ASN A 314 -26.98 7.13 -3.89
N TYR A 315 -26.11 6.51 -4.71
CA TYR A 315 -24.88 7.14 -5.17
C TYR A 315 -25.10 8.48 -5.89
N ALA A 316 -26.23 8.64 -6.58
CA ALA A 316 -26.60 9.87 -7.26
C ALA A 316 -26.71 11.08 -6.30
N LEU A 317 -26.94 10.84 -5.00
CA LEU A 317 -27.07 11.85 -3.96
C LEU A 317 -25.74 12.17 -3.24
N ARG A 318 -24.58 11.74 -3.79
CA ARG A 318 -23.23 11.98 -3.23
C ARG A 318 -22.88 13.45 -2.97
N SER A 319 -23.58 14.39 -3.61
CA SER A 319 -23.40 15.83 -3.37
C SER A 319 -24.00 16.28 -2.04
N VAL A 320 -24.92 15.51 -1.45
CA VAL A 320 -25.53 15.79 -0.14
C VAL A 320 -24.57 15.34 0.98
N PRO A 321 -24.08 16.25 1.84
CA PRO A 321 -23.00 15.91 2.75
C PRO A 321 -23.30 14.85 3.81
N LEU A 322 -24.52 14.80 4.34
CA LEU A 322 -24.92 13.75 5.28
C LEU A 322 -25.04 12.37 4.61
N VAL A 323 -25.49 12.32 3.34
CA VAL A 323 -25.51 11.08 2.55
C VAL A 323 -24.09 10.60 2.28
N GLN A 324 -23.19 11.50 1.88
CA GLN A 324 -21.78 11.19 1.69
C GLN A 324 -21.12 10.73 2.99
N LEU A 325 -21.46 11.35 4.13
CA LEU A 325 -20.95 10.95 5.44
C LEU A 325 -21.44 9.56 5.83
N LEU A 326 -22.74 9.26 5.64
CA LEU A 326 -23.31 7.94 5.83
C LEU A 326 -22.58 6.90 4.99
N ALA A 327 -22.38 7.17 3.70
CA ALA A 327 -21.61 6.31 2.79
C ALA A 327 -20.18 6.03 3.31
N CYS A 328 -19.50 7.08 3.81
CA CYS A 328 -18.16 6.96 4.37
C CYS A 328 -18.12 6.06 5.61
N VAL A 329 -19.02 6.27 6.58
CA VAL A 329 -19.04 5.49 7.82
C VAL A 329 -19.49 4.05 7.57
N SER A 330 -20.42 3.81 6.63
CA SER A 330 -20.85 2.46 6.24
C SER A 330 -19.70 1.67 5.59
N CYS A 331 -18.97 2.30 4.67
CA CYS A 331 -17.76 1.69 4.10
C CYS A 331 -16.67 1.48 5.17
N ALA A 332 -16.54 2.38 6.15
CA ALA A 332 -15.58 2.23 7.23
C ALA A 332 -15.93 1.04 8.14
N LEU A 333 -17.20 0.85 8.49
CA LEU A 333 -17.66 -0.32 9.25
C LEU A 333 -17.35 -1.63 8.51
N ALA A 334 -17.63 -1.68 7.21
CA ALA A 334 -17.28 -2.83 6.37
C ALA A 334 -15.77 -3.10 6.33
N CYS A 335 -14.96 -2.03 6.30
CA CYS A 335 -13.50 -2.13 6.38
C CYS A 335 -13.03 -2.71 7.73
N GLU A 336 -13.56 -2.23 8.85
CA GLU A 336 -13.20 -2.73 10.19
C GLU A 336 -13.54 -4.21 10.35
N LEU A 337 -14.73 -4.62 9.89
CA LEU A 337 -15.13 -6.02 9.88
C LEU A 337 -14.22 -6.87 8.98
N SER A 338 -13.87 -6.37 7.79
CA SER A 338 -12.96 -7.06 6.88
C SER A 338 -11.58 -7.25 7.50
N ALA A 339 -11.03 -6.21 8.13
CA ALA A 339 -9.75 -6.28 8.84
C ALA A 339 -9.80 -7.23 10.04
N PHE A 340 -10.91 -7.22 10.80
CA PHE A 340 -11.13 -8.12 11.93
C PHE A 340 -11.10 -9.59 11.46
N PHE A 341 -11.86 -9.95 10.42
CA PHE A 341 -11.91 -11.33 9.94
C PHE A 341 -10.65 -11.76 9.19
N ASP A 342 -9.92 -10.84 8.53
CA ASP A 342 -8.64 -11.14 7.89
C ASP A 342 -7.56 -11.49 8.93
N SER A 343 -7.47 -10.70 10.00
CA SER A 343 -6.53 -10.95 11.12
C SER A 343 -6.89 -12.18 11.96
N THR A 344 -8.18 -12.50 12.07
CA THR A 344 -8.70 -13.62 12.88
C THR A 344 -8.77 -14.95 12.13
N THR A 345 -8.24 -15.03 10.90
CA THR A 345 -8.15 -16.28 10.11
C THR A 345 -7.40 -17.45 10.78
N ARG A 346 -6.84 -17.24 11.98
CA ARG A 346 -6.15 -18.26 12.79
C ARG A 346 -6.75 -18.52 14.18
N ASP A 347 -7.98 -18.07 14.50
CA ASP A 347 -8.63 -18.12 15.84
C ASP A 347 -7.98 -19.11 16.82
N PRO A 348 -6.93 -18.69 17.55
CA PRO A 348 -6.19 -19.58 18.43
C PRO A 348 -6.93 -19.81 19.75
N ALA A 349 -8.07 -19.15 19.99
CA ALA A 349 -8.73 -19.06 21.28
C ALA A 349 -10.18 -19.57 21.32
N GLY A 350 -10.80 -19.90 20.18
CA GLY A 350 -12.17 -20.44 20.12
C GLY A 350 -13.23 -19.45 20.63
N ARG A 351 -12.98 -18.14 20.44
CA ARG A 351 -13.85 -17.06 20.96
C ARG A 351 -15.01 -16.70 20.03
N LEU A 352 -15.00 -17.21 18.79
CA LEU A 352 -16.04 -16.92 17.80
C LEU A 352 -17.09 -18.06 17.76
N PRO A 353 -18.35 -17.75 17.41
CA PRO A 353 -19.35 -18.75 17.09
C PRO A 353 -18.88 -19.69 15.96
N ALA A 354 -19.23 -20.98 16.03
CA ALA A 354 -18.64 -22.04 15.20
C ALA A 354 -18.81 -21.82 13.68
N ASN A 355 -19.91 -21.21 13.24
CA ASN A 355 -20.22 -21.00 11.82
C ASN A 355 -19.91 -19.57 11.33
N LEU A 356 -19.56 -18.64 12.22
CA LEU A 356 -19.44 -17.22 11.89
C LEU A 356 -18.37 -16.97 10.82
N VAL A 357 -17.23 -17.68 10.89
CA VAL A 357 -16.14 -17.51 9.93
C VAL A 357 -16.51 -18.05 8.54
N SER A 358 -17.26 -19.15 8.47
CA SER A 358 -17.80 -19.65 7.20
C SER A 358 -18.86 -18.72 6.63
N GLU A 359 -19.81 -18.27 7.45
CA GLU A 359 -20.85 -17.31 7.06
C GLU A 359 -20.25 -15.99 6.59
N TRP A 360 -19.21 -15.49 7.27
CA TRP A 360 -18.46 -14.33 6.84
C TRP A 360 -17.90 -14.53 5.42
N LYS A 361 -17.22 -15.65 5.15
CA LYS A 361 -16.58 -15.90 3.84
C LYS A 361 -17.60 -16.11 2.72
N GLU A 362 -18.67 -16.85 2.99
CA GLU A 362 -19.64 -17.29 1.97
C GLU A 362 -20.74 -16.26 1.71
N PHE A 363 -21.12 -15.47 2.71
CA PHE A 363 -22.24 -14.53 2.60
C PHE A 363 -21.79 -13.08 2.74
N PHE A 364 -21.23 -12.69 3.89
CA PHE A 364 -21.01 -11.27 4.20
C PHE A 364 -19.89 -10.63 3.37
N SER A 365 -18.72 -11.28 3.30
CA SER A 365 -17.59 -10.85 2.47
C SER A 365 -18.01 -10.77 1.00
N GLN A 366 -18.68 -11.81 0.48
CA GLN A 366 -19.15 -11.81 -0.90
C GLN A 366 -20.19 -10.71 -1.15
N GLY A 367 -21.09 -10.45 -0.19
CA GLY A 367 -22.06 -9.35 -0.21
C GLY A 367 -21.38 -7.99 -0.33
N ILE A 368 -20.43 -7.70 0.56
CA ILE A 368 -19.65 -6.43 0.56
C ILE A 368 -19.02 -6.22 -0.82
N HIS A 369 -18.31 -7.21 -1.35
CA HIS A 369 -17.57 -7.04 -2.60
C HIS A 369 -18.49 -6.96 -3.83
N ASN A 370 -19.62 -7.65 -3.83
CA ASN A 370 -20.66 -7.52 -4.86
C ASN A 370 -21.33 -6.13 -4.89
N LEU A 371 -21.33 -5.42 -3.76
CA LEU A 371 -21.83 -4.04 -3.65
C LEU A 371 -20.74 -3.02 -4.03
N LEU A 372 -19.56 -3.13 -3.44
CA LEU A 372 -18.51 -2.13 -3.54
C LEU A 372 -17.75 -2.15 -4.86
N LEU A 373 -17.52 -3.33 -5.48
CA LEU A 373 -16.76 -3.41 -6.72
C LEU A 373 -17.48 -2.73 -7.90
N PRO A 374 -18.80 -2.95 -8.13
CA PRO A 374 -19.55 -2.15 -9.10
C PRO A 374 -19.64 -0.67 -8.73
N LEU A 375 -19.80 -0.35 -7.43
CA LEU A 375 -19.85 1.04 -6.97
C LEU A 375 -18.55 1.79 -7.29
N LEU A 376 -17.38 1.16 -7.11
CA LEU A 376 -16.09 1.73 -7.52
C LEU A 376 -16.07 2.09 -9.01
N VAL A 377 -16.58 1.21 -9.87
CA VAL A 377 -16.64 1.45 -11.32
C VAL A 377 -17.58 2.61 -11.66
N THR A 378 -18.74 2.69 -11.01
CA THR A 378 -19.67 3.82 -11.16
C THR A 378 -19.02 5.13 -10.71
N VAL A 379 -18.39 5.12 -9.53
CA VAL A 379 -17.77 6.32 -8.94
C VAL A 379 -16.66 6.86 -9.84
N THR A 380 -15.78 5.98 -10.30
CA THR A 380 -14.64 6.37 -11.14
C THR A 380 -15.04 6.72 -12.57
N GLY A 381 -16.16 6.19 -13.08
CA GLY A 381 -16.69 6.51 -14.41
C GLY A 381 -17.41 7.87 -14.49
N GLU A 382 -18.06 8.31 -13.41
CA GLU A 382 -18.86 9.54 -13.38
C GLU A 382 -18.15 10.73 -12.71
N SER A 383 -16.97 10.53 -12.14
CA SER A 383 -16.29 11.60 -11.42
C SER A 383 -15.67 12.62 -12.36
N ARG A 384 -15.99 13.91 -12.13
CA ARG A 384 -15.37 15.05 -12.84
C ARG A 384 -14.10 15.54 -12.13
N ASP A 385 -14.06 15.44 -10.81
CA ASP A 385 -12.89 15.77 -9.99
C ASP A 385 -12.24 14.46 -9.52
N THR A 386 -10.98 14.25 -9.91
CA THR A 386 -10.25 13.03 -9.56
C THR A 386 -9.45 13.18 -8.26
N SER A 387 -9.44 14.36 -7.63
CA SER A 387 -8.69 14.62 -6.41
C SER A 387 -9.19 13.79 -5.23
N GLU A 388 -8.28 13.13 -4.51
CA GLU A 388 -8.62 12.34 -3.32
C GLU A 388 -9.00 13.18 -2.08
N THR A 389 -8.74 14.49 -2.12
CA THR A 389 -9.06 15.43 -1.04
C THR A 389 -10.42 16.08 -1.23
N ALA A 390 -11.05 15.93 -2.41
CA ALA A 390 -12.38 16.45 -2.66
C ALA A 390 -13.39 15.71 -1.77
N PHE A 391 -14.32 16.46 -1.16
CA PHE A 391 -15.30 15.88 -0.24
C PHE A 391 -16.23 14.87 -0.94
N GLN A 392 -16.57 15.12 -2.20
CA GLN A 392 -17.33 14.19 -3.06
C GLN A 392 -16.63 12.83 -3.24
N ASN A 393 -15.31 12.80 -3.09
CA ASN A 393 -14.48 11.60 -3.18
C ASN A 393 -14.13 11.01 -1.81
N ALA A 394 -14.62 11.58 -0.70
CA ALA A 394 -14.28 11.11 0.64
C ALA A 394 -14.58 9.61 0.86
N VAL A 395 -15.66 9.10 0.26
CA VAL A 395 -16.04 7.67 0.31
C VAL A 395 -14.98 6.75 -0.31
N LEU A 396 -14.17 7.24 -1.25
CA LEU A 396 -13.13 6.44 -1.91
C LEU A 396 -12.13 5.87 -0.90
N LYS A 397 -11.79 6.60 0.17
CA LYS A 397 -10.83 6.13 1.18
C LYS A 397 -11.31 4.84 1.87
N PRO A 398 -12.42 4.83 2.63
CA PRO A 398 -12.90 3.61 3.29
C PRO A 398 -13.37 2.54 2.30
N MET A 399 -13.97 2.91 1.17
CA MET A 399 -14.43 1.94 0.16
C MET A 399 -13.26 1.19 -0.47
N CYS A 400 -12.23 1.91 -0.93
CA CYS A 400 -11.07 1.30 -1.56
C CYS A 400 -10.26 0.47 -0.55
N GLU A 401 -10.15 0.94 0.69
CA GLU A 401 -9.54 0.16 1.78
C GLU A 401 -10.29 -1.14 2.04
N THR A 402 -11.62 -1.12 2.07
CA THR A 402 -12.42 -2.37 2.16
C THR A 402 -12.15 -3.31 1.00
N LEU A 403 -12.03 -2.78 -0.23
CA LEU A 403 -11.73 -3.56 -1.43
C LEU A 403 -10.32 -4.18 -1.44
N THR A 404 -9.40 -3.72 -0.59
CA THR A 404 -8.09 -4.38 -0.43
C THR A 404 -8.21 -5.80 0.13
N TYR A 405 -9.27 -6.06 0.90
CA TYR A 405 -9.51 -7.35 1.54
C TYR A 405 -10.19 -8.38 0.63
N VAL A 406 -10.58 -8.02 -0.61
CA VAL A 406 -11.31 -8.95 -1.50
C VAL A 406 -10.50 -10.23 -1.71
N PRO A 407 -11.05 -11.42 -1.36
CA PRO A 407 -10.38 -12.69 -1.63
C PRO A 407 -10.25 -12.94 -3.13
N LYS A 408 -9.20 -13.67 -3.49
CA LYS A 408 -8.92 -14.02 -4.88
C LYS A 408 -10.07 -14.77 -5.58
N ASP A 409 -10.67 -15.75 -4.91
CA ASP A 409 -11.77 -16.55 -5.48
C ASP A 409 -13.00 -15.69 -5.78
N GLN A 410 -13.24 -14.66 -4.97
CA GLN A 410 -14.34 -13.72 -5.18
C GLN A 410 -14.04 -12.71 -6.29
N LEU A 411 -12.77 -12.33 -6.49
CA LEU A 411 -12.36 -11.56 -7.68
C LEU A 411 -12.58 -12.36 -8.96
N LEU A 412 -12.27 -13.66 -8.96
CA LEU A 412 -12.47 -14.53 -10.12
C LEU A 412 -13.96 -14.76 -10.45
N SER A 413 -14.83 -14.69 -9.44
CA SER A 413 -16.30 -14.87 -9.56
C SER A 413 -17.08 -13.55 -9.58
N HIS A 414 -16.45 -12.45 -10.00
CA HIS A 414 -17.07 -11.12 -10.03
C HIS A 414 -18.34 -11.05 -10.89
N LYS A 415 -19.21 -10.07 -10.60
CA LYS A 415 -20.43 -9.78 -11.37
C LYS A 415 -20.37 -8.49 -12.20
N LEU A 416 -19.16 -8.02 -12.52
CA LEU A 416 -18.97 -6.85 -13.38
C LEU A 416 -19.52 -7.07 -14.81
N PRO A 417 -20.04 -6.02 -15.48
CA PRO A 417 -20.51 -6.10 -16.85
C PRO A 417 -19.35 -6.42 -17.80
N ALA A 418 -19.61 -7.25 -18.83
CA ALA A 418 -18.61 -7.69 -19.78
C ALA A 418 -17.91 -6.52 -20.47
N ARG A 419 -16.57 -6.53 -20.47
CA ARG A 419 -15.73 -5.48 -21.08
C ARG A 419 -14.62 -6.10 -21.91
N LEU A 420 -14.97 -6.57 -23.10
CA LEU A 420 -14.06 -7.20 -24.05
C LEU A 420 -13.58 -6.19 -25.10
N ILE A 421 -12.30 -6.25 -25.47
CA ILE A 421 -11.71 -5.38 -26.50
C ILE A 421 -11.58 -6.18 -27.80
N ALA A 422 -12.20 -5.68 -28.88
CA ALA A 422 -12.15 -6.34 -30.17
C ALA A 422 -10.70 -6.47 -30.70
N GLY A 423 -10.32 -7.67 -31.15
CA GLY A 423 -8.98 -7.93 -31.68
C GLY A 423 -7.88 -8.13 -30.63
N GLN A 424 -8.21 -8.11 -29.33
CA GLN A 424 -7.27 -8.43 -28.26
C GLN A 424 -6.86 -9.90 -28.33
N LYS A 425 -5.61 -10.18 -28.75
CA LYS A 425 -5.04 -11.53 -28.72
C LYS A 425 -4.69 -11.90 -27.28
N THR A 426 -5.40 -12.87 -26.70
CA THR A 426 -5.19 -13.32 -25.32
C THR A 426 -5.75 -14.73 -25.11
N ASN A 427 -5.09 -15.54 -24.26
CA ASN A 427 -5.60 -16.84 -23.81
C ASN A 427 -6.43 -16.74 -22.52
N LEU A 428 -6.58 -15.54 -21.98
CA LEU A 428 -7.31 -15.31 -20.74
C LEU A 428 -8.83 -15.54 -20.95
N PRO A 429 -9.52 -16.21 -20.02
CA PRO A 429 -10.99 -16.29 -20.01
C PRO A 429 -11.68 -14.92 -20.03
N GLU A 430 -12.92 -14.87 -20.54
CA GLU A 430 -13.69 -13.62 -20.68
C GLU A 430 -13.90 -12.86 -19.37
N HIS A 431 -14.09 -13.56 -18.25
CA HIS A 431 -14.23 -12.93 -16.93
C HIS A 431 -12.93 -12.22 -16.53
N LEU A 432 -11.77 -12.87 -16.67
CA LEU A 432 -10.46 -12.25 -16.40
C LEU A 432 -10.17 -11.09 -17.34
N GLN A 433 -10.53 -11.20 -18.62
CA GLN A 433 -10.42 -10.08 -19.56
C GLN A 433 -11.27 -8.89 -19.12
N THR A 434 -12.53 -9.14 -18.76
CA THR A 434 -13.45 -8.11 -18.26
C THR A 434 -12.91 -7.42 -17.02
N LEU A 435 -12.41 -8.20 -16.05
CA LEU A 435 -11.82 -7.67 -14.83
C LEU A 435 -10.60 -6.79 -15.11
N LEU A 436 -9.65 -7.27 -15.93
CA LEU A 436 -8.44 -6.54 -16.28
C LEU A 436 -8.75 -5.26 -17.08
N ASN A 437 -9.63 -5.35 -18.07
CA ASN A 437 -10.04 -4.21 -18.90
C ASN A 437 -10.84 -3.18 -18.12
N THR A 438 -11.45 -3.56 -16.99
CA THR A 438 -12.16 -2.65 -16.10
C THR A 438 -11.24 -2.02 -15.06
N LEU A 439 -10.40 -2.82 -14.40
CA LEU A 439 -9.59 -2.36 -13.27
C LEU A 439 -8.26 -1.74 -13.70
N ALA A 440 -7.53 -2.29 -14.67
CA ALA A 440 -6.21 -1.78 -15.03
C ALA A 440 -6.21 -0.27 -15.41
N PRO A 441 -7.17 0.24 -16.20
CA PRO A 441 -7.24 1.67 -16.50
C PRO A 441 -7.38 2.58 -15.26
N LEU A 442 -7.92 2.08 -14.15
CA LEU A 442 -8.09 2.85 -12.92
C LEU A 442 -6.75 3.14 -12.22
N LEU A 443 -5.65 2.52 -12.64
CA LEU A 443 -4.30 2.93 -12.21
C LEU A 443 -3.89 4.31 -12.75
N LEU A 444 -4.61 4.88 -13.73
CA LEU A 444 -4.45 6.28 -14.16
C LEU A 444 -5.35 7.26 -13.39
N PHE A 445 -6.23 6.76 -12.52
CA PHE A 445 -7.17 7.61 -11.80
C PHE A 445 -6.43 8.51 -10.80
N GLY A 446 -6.79 9.79 -10.73
CA GLY A 446 -6.11 10.83 -9.95
C GLY A 446 -6.22 10.74 -8.42
N ALA A 447 -6.59 9.58 -7.87
CA ALA A 447 -6.74 9.35 -6.43
C ALA A 447 -5.96 8.10 -5.99
N ARG A 448 -5.10 8.23 -4.97
CA ARG A 448 -4.28 7.10 -4.48
C ARG A 448 -5.13 5.95 -3.92
N PRO A 449 -6.23 6.16 -3.16
CA PRO A 449 -7.05 5.06 -2.66
C PRO A 449 -7.47 4.10 -3.78
N VAL A 450 -7.91 4.64 -4.92
CA VAL A 450 -8.31 3.86 -6.10
C VAL A 450 -7.12 3.10 -6.67
N GLN A 451 -6.00 3.78 -6.92
CA GLN A 451 -4.81 3.17 -7.50
C GLN A 451 -4.25 2.04 -6.62
N ILE A 452 -4.19 2.25 -5.30
CA ILE A 452 -3.68 1.26 -4.34
C ILE A 452 -4.62 0.05 -4.26
N ALA A 453 -5.94 0.25 -4.13
CA ALA A 453 -6.88 -0.87 -4.04
C ALA A 453 -6.91 -1.69 -5.33
N VAL A 454 -6.93 -1.03 -6.49
CA VAL A 454 -6.85 -1.68 -7.80
C VAL A 454 -5.55 -2.47 -7.93
N TYR A 455 -4.41 -1.86 -7.57
CA TYR A 455 -3.13 -2.56 -7.56
C TYR A 455 -3.18 -3.81 -6.69
N GLN A 456 -3.69 -3.74 -5.47
CA GLN A 456 -3.72 -4.88 -4.56
C GLN A 456 -4.66 -6.00 -5.06
N MET A 457 -5.83 -5.66 -5.59
CA MET A 457 -6.73 -6.64 -6.23
C MET A 457 -6.05 -7.33 -7.41
N LEU A 458 -5.44 -6.57 -8.32
CA LEU A 458 -4.75 -7.11 -9.49
C LEU A 458 -3.51 -7.93 -9.10
N TYR A 459 -2.76 -7.50 -8.08
CA TYR A 459 -1.56 -8.19 -7.60
C TYR A 459 -1.85 -9.61 -7.15
N LYS A 460 -3.01 -9.86 -6.51
CA LYS A 460 -3.46 -11.22 -6.12
C LYS A 460 -3.67 -12.16 -7.32
N LEU A 461 -3.96 -11.61 -8.49
CA LEU A 461 -4.25 -12.36 -9.72
C LEU A 461 -3.00 -12.58 -10.59
N MET A 462 -2.03 -11.67 -10.55
CA MET A 462 -0.86 -11.69 -11.44
C MET A 462 -0.12 -13.05 -11.49
N PRO A 463 0.05 -13.80 -10.37
CA PRO A 463 0.75 -15.07 -10.41
C PRO A 463 0.07 -16.19 -11.21
N GLU A 464 -1.25 -16.12 -11.43
CA GLU A 464 -1.98 -17.17 -12.16
C GLU A 464 -2.03 -16.95 -13.67
N LEU A 465 -1.96 -15.69 -14.10
CA LEU A 465 -2.18 -15.34 -15.50
C LEU A 465 -1.20 -16.05 -16.47
N PRO A 466 0.10 -16.24 -16.15
CA PRO A 466 1.00 -16.96 -17.05
C PRO A 466 0.60 -18.40 -17.33
N GLN A 467 -0.18 -19.06 -16.46
CA GLN A 467 -0.59 -20.45 -16.65
C GLN A 467 -1.46 -20.62 -17.90
N TYR A 468 -2.30 -19.64 -18.23
CA TYR A 468 -3.14 -19.68 -19.44
C TYR A 468 -2.32 -19.66 -20.73
N ASP A 469 -1.17 -18.97 -20.72
CA ASP A 469 -0.23 -19.00 -21.85
C ASP A 469 0.59 -20.29 -21.86
N GLN A 470 0.97 -20.80 -20.68
CA GLN A 470 1.69 -22.07 -20.53
C GLN A 470 0.90 -23.24 -21.15
N ASP A 471 -0.40 -23.31 -20.91
CA ASP A 471 -1.27 -24.36 -21.42
C ASP A 471 -1.40 -24.32 -22.96
N ASN A 472 -1.15 -23.14 -23.56
CA ASN A 472 -1.27 -22.89 -24.99
C ASN A 472 0.10 -22.76 -25.70
N LEU A 473 1.23 -23.02 -25.05
CA LEU A 473 2.58 -22.83 -25.61
C LEU A 473 2.81 -23.47 -26.99
N LYS A 474 2.14 -24.58 -27.29
CA LYS A 474 2.29 -25.29 -28.59
C LYS A 474 1.73 -24.51 -29.78
N SER A 475 0.84 -23.54 -29.57
CA SER A 475 0.25 -22.74 -30.66
C SER A 475 1.16 -21.60 -31.15
N TYR A 476 2.25 -21.31 -30.45
CA TYR A 476 3.12 -20.16 -30.71
C TYR A 476 4.38 -20.47 -31.55
N GLY A 477 4.50 -21.69 -32.08
CA GLY A 477 5.78 -22.24 -32.58
C GLY A 477 6.06 -22.15 -34.08
N ASP A 478 5.09 -21.89 -34.94
CA ASP A 478 5.24 -22.26 -36.37
C ASP A 478 5.34 -21.10 -37.37
N GLU A 479 5.15 -19.82 -36.98
CA GLU A 479 4.98 -18.72 -37.97
C GLU A 479 5.95 -17.51 -37.85
N GLU A 480 6.67 -17.29 -36.74
CA GLU A 480 7.55 -16.10 -36.56
C GLU A 480 9.03 -16.46 -36.31
N GLU A 481 9.98 -15.74 -36.94
CA GLU A 481 11.44 -15.93 -36.76
C GLU A 481 11.93 -15.59 -35.34
N GLU A 482 11.32 -14.58 -34.69
CA GLU A 482 11.55 -14.24 -33.27
C GLU A 482 10.20 -14.14 -32.54
N PRO A 483 9.65 -15.26 -32.04
CA PRO A 483 8.35 -15.27 -31.39
C PRO A 483 8.40 -14.40 -30.12
N ALA A 484 7.43 -13.50 -29.99
CA ALA A 484 7.27 -12.65 -28.82
C ALA A 484 5.83 -12.70 -28.34
N LEU A 485 5.64 -12.92 -27.04
CA LEU A 485 4.33 -12.93 -26.42
C LEU A 485 4.15 -11.66 -25.59
N SER A 486 3.02 -10.98 -25.74
CA SER A 486 2.72 -9.80 -24.93
C SER A 486 2.30 -10.23 -23.52
N PRO A 487 2.73 -9.53 -22.46
CA PRO A 487 2.00 -9.53 -21.18
C PRO A 487 0.54 -9.09 -21.38
N PRO A 488 -0.35 -9.23 -20.37
CA PRO A 488 -1.77 -8.92 -20.51
C PRO A 488 -2.01 -7.55 -21.16
N ALA A 489 -2.73 -7.54 -22.29
CA ALA A 489 -2.82 -6.38 -23.16
C ALA A 489 -3.38 -5.13 -22.47
N ALA A 490 -4.26 -5.29 -21.47
CA ALA A 490 -4.77 -4.20 -20.64
C ALA A 490 -3.64 -3.45 -19.91
N LEU A 491 -2.68 -4.19 -19.34
CA LEU A 491 -1.53 -3.62 -18.64
C LEU A 491 -0.54 -2.99 -19.61
N MET A 492 -0.31 -3.61 -20.77
CA MET A 492 0.61 -3.04 -21.77
C MET A 492 0.04 -1.77 -22.41
N SER A 493 -1.26 -1.73 -22.69
CA SER A 493 -1.94 -0.53 -23.22
C SER A 493 -1.88 0.62 -22.22
N LEU A 494 -2.16 0.32 -20.95
CA LEU A 494 -2.00 1.25 -19.83
C LEU A 494 -0.56 1.76 -19.71
N LEU A 495 0.42 0.85 -19.76
CA LEU A 495 1.83 1.17 -19.62
C LEU A 495 2.27 2.17 -20.69
N HIS A 496 1.92 1.94 -21.96
CA HIS A 496 2.29 2.87 -23.03
C HIS A 496 1.70 4.27 -22.81
N ALA A 497 0.44 4.37 -22.38
CA ALA A 497 -0.17 5.66 -22.05
C ALA A 497 0.53 6.36 -20.86
N GLN A 498 0.94 5.60 -19.85
CA GLN A 498 1.69 6.11 -18.70
C GLN A 498 3.12 6.55 -19.08
N GLU A 499 3.79 5.82 -19.97
CA GLU A 499 5.13 6.18 -20.47
C GLU A 499 5.12 7.54 -21.16
N ASP A 500 4.16 7.80 -22.05
CA ASP A 500 4.04 9.08 -22.76
C ASP A 500 3.81 10.25 -21.79
N LEU A 501 2.99 10.03 -20.76
CA LEU A 501 2.73 11.03 -19.74
C LEU A 501 3.98 11.29 -18.88
N LEU A 502 4.73 10.25 -18.53
CA LEU A 502 5.93 10.38 -17.71
C LEU A 502 7.10 11.03 -18.44
N GLU A 503 7.19 10.92 -19.76
CA GLU A 503 8.20 11.67 -20.52
C GLU A 503 7.97 13.19 -20.39
N SER A 504 6.72 13.64 -20.24
CA SER A 504 6.43 15.07 -19.98
C SER A 504 6.88 15.53 -18.59
N ILE A 505 6.82 14.64 -17.59
CA ILE A 505 7.19 14.94 -16.18
C ILE A 505 8.69 14.81 -15.97
N LEU A 506 9.30 13.75 -16.53
CA LEU A 506 10.67 13.31 -16.21
C LEU A 506 11.67 13.61 -17.33
N GLY A 507 11.23 13.83 -18.57
CA GLY A 507 12.08 13.86 -19.76
C GLY A 507 13.16 14.94 -19.75
N CYS A 508 12.87 16.10 -19.14
CA CYS A 508 13.81 17.22 -19.03
C CYS A 508 14.91 16.99 -17.99
N VAL A 509 14.80 15.99 -17.12
CA VAL A 509 15.75 15.75 -16.02
C VAL A 509 16.76 14.67 -16.43
N PRO A 510 18.07 14.94 -16.35
CA PRO A 510 19.08 13.96 -16.71
C PRO A 510 19.16 12.86 -15.64
N VAL A 511 19.39 11.63 -16.10
CA VAL A 511 19.64 10.45 -15.23
C VAL A 511 20.68 10.76 -14.15
N GLY A 512 20.41 10.42 -12.88
CA GLY A 512 21.30 10.72 -11.76
C GLY A 512 21.02 12.06 -11.07
N GLN A 513 20.01 12.81 -11.51
CA GLN A 513 19.34 13.86 -10.74
C GLN A 513 17.93 13.41 -10.39
N VAL A 514 17.47 13.81 -9.20
CA VAL A 514 16.17 13.38 -8.66
C VAL A 514 15.11 14.43 -8.94
N VAL A 515 13.96 14.00 -9.46
CA VAL A 515 12.78 14.85 -9.65
C VAL A 515 12.04 14.96 -8.33
N ALA A 516 11.80 16.19 -7.88
CA ALA A 516 10.96 16.45 -6.71
C ALA A 516 9.48 16.36 -7.11
N ILE A 517 8.78 15.33 -6.64
CA ILE A 517 7.36 15.13 -6.88
C ILE A 517 6.60 15.53 -5.61
N GLN A 518 5.73 16.53 -5.71
CA GLN A 518 4.92 16.97 -4.59
C GLN A 518 3.86 15.91 -4.24
N PRO A 519 3.75 15.47 -2.97
CA PRO A 519 2.69 14.57 -2.53
C PRO A 519 1.29 15.07 -2.91
N LEU A 520 0.40 14.14 -3.27
CA LEU A 520 -1.00 14.40 -3.63
C LEU A 520 -1.21 15.27 -4.88
N SER A 521 -0.15 15.60 -5.62
CA SER A 521 -0.27 16.27 -6.92
C SER A 521 -0.71 15.31 -8.02
N GLN A 522 -1.14 15.86 -9.17
CA GLN A 522 -1.46 15.05 -10.34
C GLN A 522 -0.24 14.23 -10.81
N ASP A 523 0.94 14.84 -10.81
CA ASP A 523 2.20 14.17 -11.15
C ASP A 523 2.50 13.01 -10.18
N PHE A 524 2.18 13.18 -8.90
CA PHE A 524 2.31 12.11 -7.91
C PHE A 524 1.44 10.91 -8.25
N CYS A 525 0.15 11.12 -8.55
CA CYS A 525 -0.75 10.04 -8.93
C CYS A 525 -0.31 9.37 -10.23
N SER A 526 0.15 10.14 -11.22
CA SER A 526 0.67 9.62 -12.48
C SER A 526 1.88 8.70 -12.28
N VAL A 527 2.85 9.13 -11.48
CA VAL A 527 4.06 8.34 -11.19
C VAL A 527 3.73 7.13 -10.31
N LEU A 528 2.85 7.29 -9.31
CA LEU A 528 2.35 6.18 -8.48
C LEU A 528 1.73 5.10 -9.36
N GLY A 529 0.78 5.46 -10.19
CA GLY A 529 0.09 4.55 -11.12
C GLY A 529 1.08 3.79 -12.01
N TYR A 530 2.08 4.46 -12.58
CA TYR A 530 3.11 3.83 -13.40
C TYR A 530 3.95 2.80 -12.66
N LEU A 531 4.43 3.15 -11.46
CA LEU A 531 5.25 2.25 -10.66
C LEU A 531 4.44 1.03 -10.19
N LEU A 532 3.16 1.21 -9.85
CA LEU A 532 2.25 0.11 -9.52
C LEU A 532 2.01 -0.80 -10.73
N THR A 533 1.81 -0.25 -11.94
CA THR A 533 1.71 -1.03 -13.19
C THR A 533 2.95 -1.89 -13.39
N TRP A 534 4.15 -1.33 -13.24
CA TRP A 534 5.39 -2.10 -13.36
C TRP A 534 5.52 -3.17 -12.30
N LYS A 535 5.10 -2.89 -11.07
CA LYS A 535 5.11 -3.89 -10.00
C LYS A 535 4.17 -5.07 -10.33
N LEU A 536 3.02 -4.82 -10.96
CA LEU A 536 2.14 -5.88 -11.47
C LEU A 536 2.80 -6.69 -12.59
N ILE A 537 3.40 -6.01 -13.58
CA ILE A 537 4.11 -6.66 -14.69
C ILE A 537 5.24 -7.55 -14.15
N LEU A 538 6.10 -7.04 -13.27
CA LEU A 538 7.20 -7.82 -12.70
C LEU A 538 6.70 -9.02 -11.88
N THR A 539 5.57 -8.86 -11.16
CA THR A 539 4.93 -9.97 -10.45
C THR A 539 4.41 -11.05 -11.40
N PHE A 540 3.80 -10.65 -12.51
CA PHE A 540 3.39 -11.55 -13.59
C PHE A 540 4.60 -12.31 -14.18
N PHE A 541 5.70 -11.60 -14.45
CA PHE A 541 6.93 -12.20 -14.97
C PHE A 541 7.55 -13.21 -14.00
N LYS A 542 7.59 -12.89 -12.71
CA LYS A 542 8.16 -13.76 -11.67
C LYS A 542 7.45 -15.11 -11.59
N ALA A 543 6.14 -15.15 -11.84
CA ALA A 543 5.36 -16.38 -11.83
C ALA A 543 5.47 -17.21 -13.11
N ALA A 544 5.99 -16.65 -14.20
CA ALA A 544 6.10 -17.33 -15.48
C ALA A 544 7.27 -18.33 -15.54
N SER A 545 7.10 -19.40 -16.32
CA SER A 545 8.17 -20.36 -16.61
C SER A 545 9.35 -19.70 -17.33
N SER A 546 10.53 -20.34 -17.33
CA SER A 546 11.72 -19.80 -18.01
C SER A 546 11.49 -19.56 -19.51
N GLN A 547 10.72 -20.44 -20.17
CA GLN A 547 10.36 -20.32 -21.58
C GLN A 547 9.43 -19.12 -21.82
N LEU A 548 8.37 -18.97 -21.02
CA LEU A 548 7.45 -17.83 -21.13
C LEU A 548 8.16 -16.51 -20.81
N ARG A 549 8.99 -16.48 -19.77
CA ARG A 549 9.81 -15.31 -19.43
C ARG A 549 10.67 -14.86 -20.61
N ALA A 550 11.23 -15.79 -21.40
CA ALA A 550 11.98 -15.44 -22.60
C ALA A 550 11.09 -14.77 -23.66
N LEU A 551 9.89 -15.31 -23.95
CA LEU A 551 8.94 -14.74 -24.92
C LEU A 551 8.45 -13.34 -24.50
N TYR A 552 8.09 -13.17 -23.23
CA TYR A 552 7.66 -11.86 -22.71
C TYR A 552 8.83 -10.85 -22.68
N SER A 553 10.05 -11.30 -22.38
CA SER A 553 11.25 -10.47 -22.43
C SER A 553 11.55 -9.98 -23.86
N MET A 554 11.30 -10.83 -24.87
CA MET A 554 11.41 -10.41 -26.28
C MET A 554 10.38 -9.33 -26.63
N TYR A 555 9.16 -9.43 -26.13
CA TYR A 555 8.16 -8.37 -26.30
C TYR A 555 8.63 -7.04 -25.70
N LEU A 556 9.04 -7.02 -24.43
CA LEU A 556 9.55 -5.82 -23.76
C LEU A 556 10.81 -5.23 -24.45
N ARG A 557 11.63 -6.08 -25.08
CA ARG A 557 12.77 -5.66 -25.89
C ARG A 557 12.31 -4.95 -27.18
N LYS A 558 11.32 -5.51 -27.88
CA LYS A 558 10.74 -4.91 -29.10
C LYS A 558 10.10 -3.55 -28.81
N THR A 559 9.38 -3.40 -27.68
CA THR A 559 8.75 -2.13 -27.29
C THR A 559 9.70 -1.11 -26.64
N LYS A 560 10.89 -1.55 -26.20
CA LYS A 560 11.85 -0.76 -25.41
C LYS A 560 11.29 -0.23 -24.08
N SER A 561 10.17 -0.76 -23.59
CA SER A 561 9.51 -0.29 -22.36
C SER A 561 10.41 -0.41 -21.13
N LEU A 562 11.19 -1.50 -21.03
CA LEU A 562 12.14 -1.66 -19.92
C LEU A 562 13.24 -0.59 -19.92
N ASN A 563 13.69 -0.14 -21.09
CA ASN A 563 14.71 0.90 -21.18
C ASN A 563 14.16 2.22 -20.64
N LYS A 564 12.93 2.58 -21.00
CA LYS A 564 12.23 3.76 -20.48
C LYS A 564 12.07 3.68 -18.97
N LEU A 565 11.63 2.52 -18.45
CA LEU A 565 11.55 2.27 -17.01
C LEU A 565 12.88 2.57 -16.31
N LEU A 566 13.98 1.99 -16.78
CA LEU A 566 15.28 2.16 -16.14
C LEU A 566 15.71 3.63 -16.12
N TYR A 567 15.47 4.37 -17.20
CA TYR A 567 15.70 5.83 -17.19
C TYR A 567 14.80 6.57 -16.20
N HIS A 568 13.50 6.24 -16.13
CA HIS A 568 12.57 6.84 -15.17
C HIS A 568 12.96 6.54 -13.71
N LEU A 569 13.32 5.29 -13.39
CA LEU A 569 13.70 4.91 -12.03
C LEU A 569 14.90 5.70 -11.53
N PHE A 570 15.94 5.90 -12.35
CA PHE A 570 17.11 6.70 -11.96
C PHE A 570 16.87 8.22 -11.95
N ARG A 571 15.66 8.68 -12.30
CA ARG A 571 15.17 10.05 -12.07
C ARG A 571 14.27 10.17 -10.83
N LEU A 572 13.77 9.05 -10.31
CA LEU A 572 12.84 8.97 -9.17
C LEU A 572 13.51 8.48 -7.88
N MET A 573 14.50 7.60 -7.98
CA MET A 573 15.23 7.07 -6.83
C MET A 573 16.09 8.16 -6.18
N PRO A 574 16.17 8.21 -4.84
CA PRO A 574 16.95 9.22 -4.14
C PRO A 574 18.45 8.92 -4.27
N GLU A 575 19.29 9.95 -4.15
CA GLU A 575 20.76 9.77 -4.17
C GLU A 575 21.25 8.88 -3.02
N ASN A 576 20.57 8.94 -1.87
CA ASN A 576 20.84 8.09 -0.72
C ASN A 576 19.54 7.40 -0.21
N PRO A 577 19.34 6.11 -0.48
CA PRO A 577 18.11 5.36 -0.15
C PRO A 577 18.10 4.80 1.28
N THR A 578 18.57 5.58 2.26
CA THR A 578 18.56 5.21 3.68
C THR A 578 17.26 5.63 4.34
N CYS A 579 16.65 4.75 5.13
CA CYS A 579 15.49 5.11 5.95
C CYS A 579 15.94 6.07 7.06
N THR A 580 15.40 7.28 7.11
CA THR A 580 15.64 8.23 8.19
C THR A 580 14.80 7.87 9.41
N ASP A 581 15.23 6.85 10.17
CA ASP A 581 14.71 6.63 11.52
C ASP A 581 15.53 7.49 12.49
N ALA A 582 14.91 8.53 13.07
CA ALA A 582 15.51 9.35 14.12
C ALA A 582 15.76 8.57 15.45
N ALA A 583 15.48 7.26 15.47
CA ALA A 583 15.51 6.40 16.66
C ALA A 583 16.22 5.04 16.44
N ALA A 584 17.13 4.92 15.46
CA ALA A 584 17.87 3.67 15.26
C ALA A 584 19.10 3.56 16.20
N GLU A 585 19.18 2.46 16.96
CA GLU A 585 20.38 2.09 17.74
C GLU A 585 21.59 1.87 16.83
N PRO A 586 22.82 2.28 17.23
CA PRO A 586 24.02 2.25 16.39
C PRO A 586 24.59 0.86 16.07
N SER A 587 23.95 -0.24 16.49
CA SER A 587 24.48 -1.60 16.39
C SER A 587 23.82 -2.52 15.35
N LYS A 588 22.85 -2.02 14.56
CA LYS A 588 22.23 -2.79 13.45
C LYS A 588 22.58 -2.16 12.10
N GLU A 589 22.72 -3.00 11.07
CA GLU A 589 22.92 -2.52 9.69
C GLU A 589 21.84 -1.49 9.32
N PRO A 590 22.19 -0.38 8.65
CA PRO A 590 21.25 0.68 8.36
C PRO A 590 20.14 0.17 7.45
N LYS A 591 18.89 0.34 7.88
CA LYS A 591 17.71 0.03 7.07
C LYS A 591 17.70 0.91 5.81
N THR A 592 17.42 0.29 4.67
CA THR A 592 17.36 0.97 3.38
C THR A 592 16.05 0.67 2.67
N PHE A 593 15.73 1.46 1.65
CA PHE A 593 14.59 1.19 0.76
C PHE A 593 14.70 -0.14 -0.03
N PHE A 594 15.85 -0.82 0.02
CA PHE A 594 16.06 -2.14 -0.59
C PHE A 594 15.91 -3.31 0.38
N THR A 595 15.93 -3.04 1.69
CA THR A 595 15.77 -4.07 2.74
C THR A 595 14.37 -4.06 3.34
N GLU A 596 13.72 -2.90 3.40
CA GLU A 596 12.37 -2.74 3.94
C GLU A 596 11.30 -2.84 2.83
N GLU A 597 10.15 -3.44 3.17
CA GLU A 597 8.99 -3.48 2.28
C GLU A 597 8.23 -2.15 2.26
N VAL A 598 7.73 -1.77 1.08
CA VAL A 598 6.91 -0.57 0.91
C VAL A 598 5.50 -0.86 1.44
N GLN A 599 5.12 -0.20 2.54
CA GLN A 599 3.76 -0.24 3.05
C GLN A 599 2.91 0.84 2.36
N LEU A 600 2.00 0.40 1.47
CA LEU A 600 1.07 1.28 0.76
C LEU A 600 -0.24 1.39 1.53
N SER A 601 -0.25 2.24 2.57
CA SER A 601 -1.45 2.55 3.34
C SER A 601 -2.31 3.60 2.62
N ILE A 602 -3.62 3.38 2.62
CA ILE A 602 -4.61 4.31 2.04
C ILE A 602 -4.84 5.51 2.97
N ARG A 603 -4.89 5.27 4.30
CA ARG A 603 -5.19 6.30 5.30
C ARG A 603 -3.97 7.09 5.76
N GLU A 604 -2.81 6.46 5.82
CA GLU A 604 -1.61 7.11 6.35
C GLU A 604 -1.02 8.11 5.35
N THR A 605 -0.85 9.35 5.82
CA THR A 605 -0.31 10.46 5.00
C THR A 605 1.10 10.87 5.40
N ALA A 606 1.57 10.50 6.60
CA ALA A 606 2.87 10.92 7.14
C ALA A 606 4.06 10.44 6.29
N THR A 607 3.95 9.27 5.68
CA THR A 607 5.02 8.65 4.88
C THR A 607 4.95 9.01 3.39
N LEU A 608 3.98 9.81 2.95
CA LEU A 608 3.75 10.15 1.54
C LEU A 608 5.00 10.68 0.80
N PRO A 609 5.84 11.54 1.39
CA PRO A 609 7.06 12.02 0.73
C PRO A 609 8.02 10.90 0.33
N TYR A 610 7.98 9.76 1.02
CA TYR A 610 8.87 8.62 0.78
C TYR A 610 8.25 7.54 -0.11
N HIS A 611 6.93 7.57 -0.38
CA HIS A 611 6.22 6.55 -1.15
C HIS A 611 6.80 6.36 -2.56
N ILE A 612 6.96 7.45 -3.33
CA ILE A 612 7.48 7.36 -4.71
C ILE A 612 8.96 6.92 -4.72
N PRO A 613 9.88 7.54 -3.95
CA PRO A 613 11.27 7.10 -3.86
C PRO A 613 11.42 5.62 -3.47
N HIS A 614 10.71 5.17 -2.43
CA HIS A 614 10.80 3.80 -1.93
C HIS A 614 10.19 2.80 -2.93
N LEU A 615 9.06 3.14 -3.56
CA LEU A 615 8.45 2.33 -4.61
C LEU A 615 9.36 2.23 -5.85
N ALA A 616 10.03 3.31 -6.26
CA ALA A 616 11.00 3.28 -7.35
C ALA A 616 12.19 2.35 -7.02
N CYS A 617 12.74 2.42 -5.80
CA CYS A 617 13.77 1.50 -5.33
C CYS A 617 13.27 0.03 -5.35
N SER A 618 12.05 -0.21 -4.88
CA SER A 618 11.42 -1.54 -4.88
C SER A 618 11.28 -2.10 -6.31
N VAL A 619 10.77 -1.30 -7.25
CA VAL A 619 10.64 -1.69 -8.66
C VAL A 619 12.01 -1.94 -9.30
N TYR A 620 13.02 -1.11 -9.01
CA TYR A 620 14.39 -1.31 -9.49
C TYR A 620 14.99 -2.63 -8.98
N HIS A 621 14.84 -2.92 -7.69
CA HIS A 621 15.28 -4.17 -7.08
C HIS A 621 14.59 -5.39 -7.71
N MET A 622 13.27 -5.35 -7.88
CA MET A 622 12.52 -6.41 -8.58
C MET A 622 13.01 -6.59 -10.01
N THR A 623 13.25 -5.50 -10.73
CA THR A 623 13.75 -5.53 -12.11
C THR A 623 15.13 -6.18 -12.19
N LEU A 624 16.06 -5.83 -11.28
CA LEU A 624 17.38 -6.44 -11.21
C LEU A 624 17.32 -7.93 -10.85
N LYS A 625 16.39 -8.33 -9.98
CA LYS A 625 16.22 -9.71 -9.54
C LYS A 625 15.59 -10.60 -10.62
N ASP A 626 14.50 -10.13 -11.22
CA ASP A 626 13.66 -10.95 -12.08
C ASP A 626 14.06 -10.86 -13.57
N LEU A 627 14.68 -9.75 -14.00
CA LEU A 627 15.10 -9.48 -15.39
C LEU A 627 16.57 -9.03 -15.55
N PRO A 628 17.56 -9.64 -14.87
CA PRO A 628 18.94 -9.17 -14.89
C PRO A 628 19.57 -9.16 -16.29
N ALA A 629 19.26 -10.12 -17.17
CA ALA A 629 19.81 -10.17 -18.52
C ALA A 629 19.42 -8.96 -19.36
N MET A 630 18.16 -8.51 -19.26
CA MET A 630 17.70 -7.33 -19.99
C MET A 630 18.32 -6.05 -19.42
N VAL A 631 18.45 -5.96 -18.10
CA VAL A 631 19.13 -4.82 -17.46
C VAL A 631 20.59 -4.73 -17.91
N ARG A 632 21.32 -5.85 -17.99
CA ARG A 632 22.69 -5.89 -18.50
C ARG A 632 22.78 -5.41 -19.95
N LEU A 633 21.86 -5.84 -20.81
CA LEU A 633 21.81 -5.41 -22.21
C LEU A 633 21.61 -3.89 -22.33
N TRP A 634 20.67 -3.33 -21.55
CA TRP A 634 20.47 -1.88 -21.48
C TRP A 634 21.69 -1.15 -20.92
N TRP A 635 22.23 -1.62 -19.80
CA TRP A 635 23.36 -0.98 -19.13
C TRP A 635 24.60 -0.95 -20.04
N ASN A 636 24.94 -2.06 -20.69
CA ASN A 636 26.07 -2.14 -21.63
C ASN A 636 25.89 -1.30 -22.90
N SER A 637 24.65 -0.98 -23.28
CA SER A 637 24.34 -0.13 -24.44
C SER A 637 24.10 1.34 -24.06
N SER A 638 24.16 1.68 -22.77
CA SER A 638 23.94 3.03 -22.27
C SER A 638 25.15 3.94 -22.45
N GLU A 639 24.91 5.24 -22.48
CA GLU A 639 25.97 6.25 -22.51
C GLU A 639 26.87 6.16 -21.26
N LYS A 640 28.15 6.52 -21.41
CA LYS A 640 29.17 6.41 -20.34
C LYS A 640 28.74 7.05 -19.01
N ARG A 641 28.02 8.18 -19.07
CA ARG A 641 27.50 8.88 -17.88
C ARG A 641 26.47 8.01 -17.13
N VAL A 642 25.48 7.49 -17.86
CA VAL A 642 24.42 6.62 -17.31
C VAL A 642 25.04 5.32 -16.79
N PHE A 643 25.92 4.70 -17.58
CA PHE A 643 26.65 3.49 -17.21
C PHE A 643 27.31 3.61 -15.83
N ASN A 644 28.07 4.70 -15.61
CA ASN A 644 28.78 4.95 -14.35
C ASN A 644 27.83 5.26 -13.17
N VAL A 645 26.75 6.02 -13.40
CA VAL A 645 25.76 6.33 -12.36
C VAL A 645 25.10 5.05 -11.86
N VAL A 646 24.66 4.20 -12.80
CA VAL A 646 24.02 2.91 -12.52
C VAL A 646 24.99 2.02 -11.76
N ASP A 647 26.20 1.80 -12.28
CA ASP A 647 27.20 0.92 -11.66
C ASP A 647 27.52 1.33 -10.22
N ARG A 648 27.78 2.63 -9.99
CA ARG A 648 28.07 3.17 -8.65
C ARG A 648 26.90 2.96 -7.69
N PHE A 649 25.68 3.23 -8.14
CA PHE A 649 24.48 3.14 -7.31
C PHE A 649 24.17 1.69 -6.94
N THR A 650 24.14 0.79 -7.92
CA THR A 650 23.84 -0.64 -7.73
C THR A 650 24.89 -1.31 -6.86
N SER A 651 26.18 -1.07 -7.12
CA SER A 651 27.28 -1.63 -6.33
C SER A 651 27.21 -1.22 -4.86
N LYS A 652 26.82 0.04 -4.59
CA LYS A 652 26.78 0.60 -3.24
C LYS A 652 25.58 0.14 -2.43
N TYR A 653 24.39 0.08 -3.04
CA TYR A 653 23.14 -0.05 -2.29
C TYR A 653 22.38 -1.36 -2.54
N VAL A 654 22.59 -2.05 -3.66
CA VAL A 654 21.73 -3.18 -4.08
C VAL A 654 22.49 -4.49 -4.20
N SER A 655 23.75 -4.45 -4.62
CA SER A 655 24.52 -5.67 -4.91
C SER A 655 24.74 -6.57 -3.70
N SER A 656 24.96 -6.00 -2.51
CA SER A 656 25.04 -6.79 -1.26
C SER A 656 23.73 -7.50 -0.96
N VAL A 657 22.59 -6.80 -1.07
CA VAL A 657 21.25 -7.34 -0.83
C VAL A 657 20.96 -8.52 -1.78
N LEU A 658 21.14 -8.33 -3.08
CA LEU A 658 20.84 -9.36 -4.08
C LEU A 658 21.81 -10.55 -4.02
N SER A 659 23.10 -10.30 -3.78
CA SER A 659 24.07 -11.40 -3.64
C SER A 659 23.81 -12.25 -2.40
N LEU A 660 23.46 -11.63 -1.26
CA LEU A 660 23.06 -12.36 -0.06
C LEU A 660 21.78 -13.18 -0.28
N GLN A 661 20.78 -12.61 -0.95
CA GLN A 661 19.55 -13.34 -1.29
C GLN A 661 19.80 -14.55 -2.18
N GLU A 662 20.63 -14.41 -3.23
CA GLU A 662 20.97 -15.52 -4.14
C GLU A 662 21.75 -16.62 -3.40
N ILE A 663 22.74 -16.25 -2.59
CA ILE A 663 23.51 -17.19 -1.77
C ILE A 663 22.62 -17.90 -0.76
N ALA A 664 21.73 -17.18 -0.08
CA ALA A 664 20.78 -17.77 0.87
C ALA A 664 19.83 -18.75 0.16
N SER A 665 19.33 -18.41 -1.04
CA SER A 665 18.50 -19.30 -1.85
C SER A 665 19.19 -20.63 -2.13
N VAL A 666 20.48 -20.61 -2.48
CA VAL A 666 21.30 -21.82 -2.67
C VAL A 666 21.45 -22.61 -1.36
N GLN A 667 21.70 -21.96 -0.23
CA GLN A 667 21.85 -22.62 1.08
C GLN A 667 20.57 -23.31 1.55
N THR A 668 19.41 -22.70 1.29
CA THR A 668 18.10 -23.23 1.68
C THR A 668 17.52 -24.23 0.68
N SER A 669 18.16 -24.41 -0.49
CA SER A 669 17.62 -25.28 -1.53
C SER A 669 17.59 -26.74 -1.07
N THR A 670 16.43 -27.38 -1.23
CA THR A 670 16.21 -28.80 -0.96
C THR A 670 16.56 -29.69 -2.16
N GLN A 671 17.00 -29.09 -3.28
CA GLN A 671 17.34 -29.82 -4.49
C GLN A 671 18.60 -30.68 -4.24
N LEU A 672 18.39 -31.99 -4.11
CA LEU A 672 19.46 -32.96 -3.96
C LEU A 672 19.96 -33.43 -5.33
N PHE A 673 21.27 -33.42 -5.48
CA PHE A 673 21.94 -33.93 -6.67
C PHE A 673 22.70 -35.19 -6.32
N ASN A 674 22.36 -36.32 -6.93
CA ASN A 674 23.10 -37.57 -6.68
C ASN A 674 24.57 -37.41 -7.12
N GLY A 675 25.51 -37.63 -6.19
CA GLY A 675 26.94 -37.45 -6.42
C GLY A 675 27.41 -36.00 -6.52
N MET A 676 26.59 -34.97 -6.26
CA MET A 676 27.04 -33.56 -6.20
C MET A 676 26.67 -32.92 -4.87
N THR A 677 27.63 -32.24 -4.25
CA THR A 677 27.43 -31.43 -3.04
C THR A 677 27.63 -29.96 -3.38
N VAL A 678 26.73 -29.09 -2.89
CA VAL A 678 26.79 -27.65 -3.14
C VAL A 678 26.95 -26.93 -1.81
N LYS A 679 27.91 -26.01 -1.73
CA LYS A 679 28.20 -25.17 -0.56
C LYS A 679 28.28 -23.73 -0.99
N ALA A 680 27.53 -22.84 -0.35
CA ALA A 680 27.56 -21.41 -0.64
C ALA A 680 28.17 -20.61 0.51
N ARG A 681 29.01 -19.62 0.16
CA ARG A 681 29.79 -18.79 1.07
C ARG A 681 29.36 -17.33 0.91
N ALA A 682 28.64 -16.80 1.91
CA ALA A 682 28.12 -15.44 1.87
C ALA A 682 29.22 -14.36 1.85
N THR A 683 30.27 -14.54 2.66
CA THR A 683 31.35 -13.54 2.79
C THR A 683 32.13 -13.32 1.49
N THR A 684 32.41 -14.39 0.74
CA THR A 684 33.13 -14.32 -0.54
C THR A 684 32.21 -14.24 -1.75
N ARG A 685 30.88 -14.36 -1.55
CA ARG A 685 29.85 -14.40 -2.61
C ARG A 685 30.10 -15.53 -3.63
N GLU A 686 30.48 -16.70 -3.12
CA GLU A 686 30.87 -17.86 -3.93
C GLU A 686 29.95 -19.05 -3.67
N VAL A 687 29.62 -19.78 -4.74
CA VAL A 687 28.96 -21.08 -4.69
C VAL A 687 29.92 -22.13 -5.21
N MET A 688 30.25 -23.09 -4.36
CA MET A 688 31.14 -24.21 -4.67
C MET A 688 30.31 -25.47 -4.87
N ALA A 689 30.34 -26.05 -6.07
CA ALA A 689 29.76 -27.34 -6.38
C ALA A 689 30.87 -28.38 -6.52
N THR A 690 30.75 -29.49 -5.80
CA THR A 690 31.71 -30.59 -5.77
C THR A 690 31.00 -31.85 -6.23
N TYR A 691 31.33 -32.34 -7.42
CA TYR A 691 30.73 -33.52 -8.03
C TYR A 691 31.72 -34.69 -8.00
N SER A 692 31.29 -35.81 -7.44
CA SER A 692 32.09 -37.02 -7.25
C SER A 692 31.57 -38.16 -8.13
N ILE A 693 32.45 -38.72 -8.97
CA ILE A 693 32.23 -39.98 -9.68
C ILE A 693 33.36 -40.95 -9.28
N GLU A 694 33.01 -42.08 -8.66
CA GLU A 694 33.98 -43.03 -8.10
C GLU A 694 35.00 -42.31 -7.18
N ASP A 695 36.31 -42.45 -7.43
CA ASP A 695 37.40 -41.82 -6.67
C ASP A 695 37.78 -40.41 -7.16
N ILE A 696 37.00 -39.83 -8.09
CA ILE A 696 37.35 -38.56 -8.74
C ILE A 696 36.37 -37.47 -8.40
N VAL A 697 36.93 -36.34 -7.96
CA VAL A 697 36.20 -35.15 -7.55
C VAL A 697 36.43 -34.03 -8.56
N ILE A 698 35.33 -33.46 -9.05
CA ILE A 698 35.27 -32.30 -9.92
C ILE A 698 34.74 -31.12 -9.10
N GLU A 699 35.54 -30.08 -8.97
CA GLU A 699 35.16 -28.84 -8.28
C GLU A 699 34.82 -27.74 -9.28
N LEU A 700 33.74 -27.02 -8.98
CA LEU A 700 33.24 -25.88 -9.73
C LEU A 700 32.98 -24.74 -8.74
N ILE A 701 33.45 -23.53 -9.05
CA ILE A 701 33.28 -22.34 -8.23
C ILE A 701 32.58 -21.29 -9.09
N ILE A 702 31.40 -20.84 -8.64
CA ILE A 702 30.63 -19.75 -9.24
C ILE A 702 30.78 -18.55 -8.31
N GLN A 703 31.36 -17.45 -8.79
CA GLN A 703 31.58 -16.26 -8.00
C GLN A 703 30.73 -15.10 -8.54
N LEU A 704 30.00 -14.45 -7.63
CA LEU A 704 29.20 -13.28 -7.94
C LEU A 704 30.07 -12.02 -7.87
N PRO A 705 29.97 -11.10 -8.84
CA PRO A 705 30.79 -9.89 -8.86
C PRO A 705 30.40 -8.89 -7.78
N SER A 706 31.27 -7.89 -7.56
CA SER A 706 31.03 -6.82 -6.58
C SER A 706 29.78 -5.99 -6.90
N ASN A 707 29.50 -5.78 -8.20
CA ASN A 707 28.37 -5.05 -8.76
C ASN A 707 27.23 -5.97 -9.25
N TYR A 708 27.03 -7.14 -8.63
CA TYR A 708 25.95 -8.07 -8.97
C TYR A 708 24.56 -7.37 -8.93
N PRO A 709 23.66 -7.58 -9.91
CA PRO A 709 23.75 -8.47 -11.07
C PRO A 709 24.15 -7.75 -12.37
N LEU A 710 24.93 -6.66 -12.34
CA LEU A 710 25.37 -5.96 -13.55
C LEU A 710 26.62 -6.60 -14.18
N GLY A 711 27.62 -6.94 -13.36
CA GLY A 711 28.85 -7.60 -13.81
C GLY A 711 28.65 -9.08 -14.12
N SER A 712 29.43 -9.62 -15.05
CA SER A 712 29.37 -11.04 -15.44
C SER A 712 29.73 -11.97 -14.28
N ILE A 713 29.01 -13.08 -14.15
CA ILE A 713 29.31 -14.13 -13.17
C ILE A 713 30.54 -14.91 -13.64
N THR A 714 31.53 -15.07 -12.77
CA THR A 714 32.73 -15.86 -13.06
C THR A 714 32.49 -17.31 -12.68
N VAL A 715 32.79 -18.23 -13.60
CA VAL A 715 32.67 -19.67 -13.38
C VAL A 715 34.05 -20.28 -13.55
N GLU A 716 34.64 -20.67 -12.43
CA GLU A 716 35.92 -21.35 -12.36
C GLU A 716 35.71 -22.84 -12.14
N SER A 717 36.65 -23.65 -12.62
CA SER A 717 36.62 -25.08 -12.37
C SER A 717 38.01 -25.58 -12.04
N GLY A 718 38.07 -26.58 -11.17
CA GLY A 718 39.28 -27.28 -10.80
C GLY A 718 39.84 -28.15 -11.93
N ARG A 719 40.34 -29.34 -11.59
CA ARG A 719 41.00 -30.22 -12.56
C ARG A 719 39.97 -30.84 -13.52
N ARG A 720 40.25 -30.75 -14.83
CA ARG A 720 39.48 -31.43 -15.88
C ARG A 720 39.58 -32.96 -15.74
N VAL A 721 38.49 -33.68 -16.05
CA VAL A 721 38.41 -35.14 -15.96
C VAL A 721 37.77 -35.72 -17.22
N GLY A 722 38.39 -36.71 -17.87
CA GLY A 722 37.76 -37.55 -18.91
C GLY A 722 37.45 -36.88 -20.27
N VAL A 723 37.58 -35.56 -20.38
CA VAL A 723 37.00 -34.76 -21.47
C VAL A 723 38.06 -33.94 -22.22
N ALA A 724 37.85 -33.71 -23.52
CA ALA A 724 38.72 -32.86 -24.35
C ALA A 724 38.60 -31.38 -23.94
N VAL A 725 39.68 -30.60 -24.10
CA VAL A 725 39.73 -29.18 -23.69
C VAL A 725 38.58 -28.35 -24.24
N GLN A 726 38.26 -28.55 -25.52
CA GLN A 726 37.23 -27.77 -26.20
C GLN A 726 35.82 -28.10 -25.67
N GLN A 727 35.53 -29.37 -25.42
CA GLN A 727 34.23 -29.78 -24.87
C GLN A 727 34.04 -29.27 -23.43
N TRP A 728 35.10 -29.31 -22.61
CA TRP A 728 35.07 -28.74 -21.26
C TRP A 728 34.83 -27.23 -21.28
N ARG A 729 35.55 -26.50 -22.14
CA ARG A 729 35.34 -25.06 -22.35
C ARG A 729 33.91 -24.76 -22.80
N ASN A 730 33.32 -25.59 -23.68
CA ASN A 730 31.95 -25.41 -24.12
C ASN A 730 30.93 -25.58 -22.98
N TRP A 731 31.12 -26.55 -22.08
CA TRP A 731 30.23 -26.71 -20.91
C TRP A 731 30.34 -25.54 -19.93
N MET A 732 31.56 -25.07 -19.65
CA MET A 732 31.78 -23.88 -18.82
C MET A 732 31.15 -22.63 -19.45
N LEU A 733 31.30 -22.48 -20.77
CA LEU A 733 30.68 -21.40 -21.53
C LEU A 733 29.16 -21.49 -21.50
N GLN A 734 28.57 -22.69 -21.66
CA GLN A 734 27.12 -22.89 -21.56
C GLN A 734 26.60 -22.50 -20.20
N LEU A 735 27.28 -22.90 -19.11
CA LEU A 735 26.89 -22.52 -17.75
C LEU A 735 27.02 -21.01 -17.52
N SER A 736 28.15 -20.40 -17.91
CA SER A 736 28.34 -18.94 -17.79
C SER A 736 27.30 -18.16 -18.62
N THR A 737 26.99 -18.63 -19.83
CA THR A 737 25.97 -18.04 -20.71
C THR A 737 24.59 -18.14 -20.08
N TYR A 738 24.22 -19.30 -19.53
CA TYR A 738 22.96 -19.52 -18.85
C TYR A 738 22.77 -18.54 -17.68
N LEU A 739 23.76 -18.48 -16.79
CA LEU A 739 23.72 -17.63 -15.59
C LEU A 739 23.73 -16.14 -15.93
N THR A 740 24.38 -15.74 -17.03
CA THR A 740 24.50 -14.32 -17.40
C THR A 740 23.35 -13.82 -18.28
N HIS A 741 22.80 -14.67 -19.15
CA HIS A 741 21.90 -14.25 -20.22
C HIS A 741 20.49 -14.87 -20.20
N GLN A 742 20.23 -15.94 -19.44
CA GLN A 742 18.95 -16.67 -19.50
C GLN A 742 18.06 -16.51 -18.26
N ASN A 743 18.33 -15.52 -17.39
CA ASN A 743 17.55 -15.23 -16.17
C ASN A 743 17.26 -16.48 -15.31
N GLY A 744 18.17 -17.47 -15.32
CA GLY A 744 18.05 -18.73 -14.61
C GLY A 744 18.75 -18.71 -13.26
N SER A 745 18.32 -19.56 -12.33
CA SER A 745 18.93 -19.67 -11.01
C SER A 745 20.28 -20.42 -11.06
N ILE A 746 21.13 -20.21 -10.04
CA ILE A 746 22.39 -20.96 -9.91
C ILE A 746 22.13 -22.47 -9.84
N MET A 747 21.09 -22.89 -9.12
CA MET A 747 20.75 -24.31 -8.94
C MET A 747 20.31 -24.99 -10.24
N GLU A 748 19.50 -24.31 -11.07
CA GLU A 748 19.12 -24.82 -12.40
C GLU A 748 20.35 -24.92 -13.33
N GLY A 749 21.24 -23.92 -13.28
CA GLY A 749 22.49 -23.94 -14.02
C GLY A 749 23.37 -25.13 -13.63
N LEU A 750 23.51 -25.39 -12.32
CA LEU A 750 24.24 -26.56 -11.80
C LEU A 750 23.59 -27.88 -12.21
N ALA A 751 22.25 -27.95 -12.23
CA ALA A 751 21.52 -29.13 -12.69
C ALA A 751 21.80 -29.43 -14.17
N LEU A 752 21.78 -28.40 -15.03
CA LEU A 752 22.08 -28.51 -16.45
C LEU A 752 23.52 -28.97 -16.67
N TRP A 753 24.47 -28.37 -15.95
CA TRP A 753 25.87 -28.77 -16.00
C TRP A 753 26.06 -30.23 -15.57
N LYS A 754 25.46 -30.64 -14.45
CA LYS A 754 25.53 -32.03 -13.96
C LYS A 754 24.98 -33.01 -15.00
N ASN A 755 23.83 -32.72 -15.61
CA ASN A 755 23.22 -33.60 -16.62
C ASN A 755 24.15 -33.78 -17.84
N ASN A 756 24.81 -32.70 -18.29
CA ASN A 756 25.80 -32.79 -19.36
C ASN A 756 27.01 -33.67 -18.98
N VAL A 757 27.43 -33.61 -17.71
CA VAL A 757 28.51 -34.45 -17.18
C VAL A 757 28.03 -35.91 -17.09
N ASP A 758 26.88 -36.19 -16.48
CA ASP A 758 26.31 -37.54 -16.34
C ASP A 758 26.16 -38.23 -17.72
N LYS A 759 25.53 -37.55 -18.69
CA LYS A 759 25.36 -38.06 -20.06
C LYS A 759 26.68 -38.40 -20.75
N ARG A 760 27.79 -37.80 -20.33
CA ARG A 760 29.11 -38.10 -20.91
C ARG A 760 29.67 -39.43 -20.40
N PHE A 761 29.39 -39.77 -19.15
CA PHE A 761 29.86 -41.00 -18.53
C PHE A 761 28.86 -42.16 -18.67
N GLU A 762 27.61 -41.86 -18.98
CA GLU A 762 26.58 -42.86 -19.31
C GLU A 762 27.02 -43.75 -20.49
N GLY A 763 27.07 -45.07 -20.26
CA GLY A 763 27.42 -46.06 -21.27
C GLY A 763 28.92 -46.22 -21.57
N VAL A 764 29.81 -45.59 -20.82
CA VAL A 764 31.27 -45.83 -20.93
C VAL A 764 31.64 -47.10 -20.17
N GLU A 765 32.10 -48.14 -20.89
CA GLU A 765 32.58 -49.39 -20.26
C GLU A 765 33.87 -49.18 -19.45
N ASP A 766 33.97 -49.87 -18.31
CA ASP A 766 35.16 -49.86 -17.45
C ASP A 766 36.40 -50.43 -18.16
N CYS A 767 37.57 -49.89 -17.82
CA CYS A 767 38.81 -50.50 -18.25
C CYS A 767 39.03 -51.84 -17.53
N MET A 768 39.14 -52.92 -18.30
CA MET A 768 39.28 -54.28 -17.76
C MET A 768 40.65 -54.59 -17.12
N ILE A 769 41.54 -53.59 -17.01
CA ILE A 769 42.84 -53.71 -16.31
C ILE A 769 42.76 -53.07 -14.92
N CYS A 770 42.24 -51.85 -14.82
CA CYS A 770 42.13 -51.12 -13.55
C CYS A 770 40.71 -51.10 -12.97
N PHE A 771 39.75 -51.73 -13.64
CA PHE A 771 38.33 -51.82 -13.25
C PHE A 771 37.69 -50.47 -12.93
N SER A 772 38.07 -49.42 -13.65
CA SER A 772 37.49 -48.08 -13.50
C SER A 772 37.22 -47.47 -14.86
N VAL A 773 36.18 -46.63 -14.93
CA VAL A 773 35.87 -45.80 -16.09
C VAL A 773 36.97 -44.77 -16.34
N ILE A 774 37.63 -44.27 -15.30
CA ILE A 774 38.57 -43.16 -15.41
C ILE A 774 39.95 -43.56 -14.87
N HIS A 775 41.00 -43.32 -15.66
CA HIS A 775 42.35 -43.69 -15.25
C HIS A 775 42.84 -42.82 -14.08
N GLY A 776 43.18 -43.42 -12.94
CA GLY A 776 43.45 -42.71 -11.67
C GLY A 776 44.57 -41.65 -11.68
N PHE A 777 45.50 -41.66 -12.66
CA PHE A 777 46.59 -40.68 -12.74
C PHE A 777 46.43 -39.61 -13.82
N ASN A 778 45.81 -39.95 -14.95
CA ASN A 778 45.75 -39.06 -16.12
C ASN A 778 44.32 -38.73 -16.55
N TYR A 779 43.34 -39.24 -15.80
CA TYR A 779 41.92 -38.95 -15.93
C TYR A 779 41.37 -39.19 -17.34
N SER A 780 41.98 -40.10 -18.10
CA SER A 780 41.53 -40.43 -19.45
C SER A 780 40.46 -41.53 -19.43
N LEU A 781 39.60 -41.54 -20.45
CA LEU A 781 38.60 -42.60 -20.68
C LEU A 781 39.20 -43.80 -21.45
N PRO A 782 38.63 -45.01 -21.37
CA PRO A 782 39.08 -46.19 -22.07
C PRO A 782 38.76 -46.03 -23.56
N LYS A 783 39.78 -45.69 -24.37
CA LYS A 783 39.62 -45.41 -25.80
C LYS A 783 40.09 -46.55 -26.71
N LYS A 784 40.95 -47.44 -26.21
CA LYS A 784 41.57 -48.49 -27.03
C LYS A 784 40.74 -49.76 -26.93
N ALA A 785 39.97 -50.07 -27.97
CA ALA A 785 39.19 -51.30 -28.05
C ALA A 785 40.01 -52.42 -28.69
N CYS A 786 39.96 -53.62 -28.11
CA CYS A 786 40.51 -54.82 -28.75
C CYS A 786 39.71 -55.14 -30.02
N ARG A 787 40.38 -55.49 -31.13
CA ARG A 787 39.69 -55.83 -32.38
C ARG A 787 38.82 -57.08 -32.27
N THR A 788 39.26 -58.06 -31.48
CA THR A 788 38.59 -59.36 -31.29
C THR A 788 37.45 -59.27 -30.28
N CYS A 789 37.75 -59.00 -29.00
CA CYS A 789 36.74 -59.01 -27.93
C CYS A 789 35.99 -57.68 -27.74
N LYS A 790 36.34 -56.63 -28.50
CA LYS A 790 35.75 -55.27 -28.46
C LYS A 790 35.85 -54.51 -27.14
N LYS A 791 36.34 -55.15 -26.05
CA LYS A 791 36.54 -54.50 -24.75
C LYS A 791 37.57 -53.37 -24.81
N LYS A 792 37.29 -52.30 -24.06
CA LYS A 792 38.05 -51.05 -24.06
C LYS A 792 39.02 -50.95 -22.89
N PHE A 793 40.13 -50.27 -23.13
CA PHE A 793 41.20 -50.07 -22.15
C PHE A 793 41.70 -48.62 -22.17
N HIS A 794 42.15 -48.11 -21.02
CA HIS A 794 42.92 -46.87 -20.98
C HIS A 794 44.23 -47.06 -21.72
N SER A 795 44.66 -46.05 -22.48
CA SER A 795 45.93 -46.14 -23.23
C SER A 795 47.12 -46.35 -22.30
N ALA A 796 47.10 -45.77 -21.10
CA ALA A 796 48.14 -45.92 -20.09
C ALA A 796 48.15 -47.33 -19.45
N CYS A 797 46.99 -47.87 -19.07
CA CYS A 797 46.89 -49.25 -18.58
C CYS A 797 47.38 -50.26 -19.63
N LEU A 798 46.95 -50.09 -20.88
CA LEU A 798 47.33 -50.97 -21.97
C LEU A 798 48.82 -50.87 -22.30
N TYR A 799 49.38 -49.66 -22.29
CA TYR A 799 50.82 -49.45 -22.49
C TYR A 799 51.63 -50.14 -21.38
N LYS A 800 51.27 -49.91 -20.11
CA LYS A 800 51.91 -50.58 -18.97
C LYS A 800 51.81 -52.09 -19.07
N TRP A 801 50.66 -52.61 -19.51
CA TRP A 801 50.46 -54.04 -19.76
C TRP A 801 51.42 -54.59 -20.83
N PHE A 802 51.50 -53.95 -22.00
CA PHE A 802 52.40 -54.39 -23.08
C PHE A 802 53.88 -54.33 -22.68
N THR A 803 54.27 -53.27 -21.96
CA THR A 803 55.65 -53.15 -21.47
C THR A 803 55.97 -54.22 -20.42
N SER A 804 55.01 -54.59 -19.57
CA SER A 804 55.23 -55.60 -18.51
C SER A 804 55.18 -57.03 -19.03
N SER A 805 54.35 -57.32 -20.04
CA SER A 805 54.18 -58.66 -20.61
C SER A 805 55.14 -58.97 -21.76
N ASN A 806 55.87 -57.95 -22.25
CA ASN A 806 56.74 -57.99 -23.42
C ASN A 806 56.05 -58.50 -24.71
N LYS A 807 54.71 -58.42 -24.77
CA LYS A 807 53.87 -58.85 -25.89
C LYS A 807 52.66 -57.92 -26.05
N SER A 808 52.35 -57.54 -27.29
CA SER A 808 51.20 -56.68 -27.64
C SER A 808 49.88 -57.44 -27.71
N THR A 809 49.60 -58.30 -26.72
CA THR A 809 48.40 -59.16 -26.68
C THR A 809 47.34 -58.62 -25.71
N CYS A 810 46.08 -58.75 -26.08
CA CYS A 810 44.94 -58.33 -25.26
C CYS A 810 44.92 -59.03 -23.89
N PRO A 811 44.77 -58.29 -22.76
CA PRO A 811 44.70 -58.90 -21.43
C PRO A 811 43.58 -59.93 -21.24
N LEU A 812 42.48 -59.79 -21.99
CA LEU A 812 41.30 -60.65 -21.86
C LEU A 812 41.33 -61.85 -22.81
N CYS A 813 41.40 -61.61 -24.12
CA CYS A 813 41.31 -62.68 -25.13
C CYS A 813 42.66 -63.20 -25.59
N ARG A 814 43.79 -62.64 -25.11
CA ARG A 814 45.18 -63.04 -25.43
C ARG A 814 45.60 -62.97 -26.91
N GLU A 815 44.69 -62.62 -27.80
CA GLU A 815 44.99 -62.31 -29.20
C GLU A 815 45.84 -61.05 -29.37
N THR A 816 46.54 -60.94 -30.50
CA THR A 816 47.28 -59.74 -30.89
C THR A 816 46.33 -58.53 -30.90
N PHE A 817 46.70 -57.47 -30.18
CA PHE A 817 45.81 -56.33 -29.94
C PHE A 817 45.66 -55.43 -31.17
N PHE A 818 46.69 -55.39 -32.02
CA PHE A 818 46.78 -54.57 -33.23
C PHE A 818 46.32 -55.29 -34.48
#